data_AF-A0A950AH91-F1
#
_entry.id   AF-A0A950AH91-F1
#
_cell.length_a   1.000
_cell.length_b   1.000
_cell.length_c   1.000
_cell.angle_alpha   90.00
_cell.angle_beta   90.00
_cell.angle_gamma   90.00
#
_symmetry.space_group_name_H-M   'P 1'
#
loop_
_entity.id
_entity.type
_entity.pdbx_description
1 polymer ?
#
loop_
_entity_poly.entity_id
_entity_poly.type
_entity_poly.pdbx_seq_one_letter_code
_entity_poly.pdbx_strand_id
1 'polypeptide(L)'
;LAVAWDGQGPYDMVGPGPCVGPDNFQDVRLTLSRLSPKADVKSAVLEGPDGLRWEFGTNPRGSANAELIRDPKDPRKAELYIAPGRDLTGLPLKLIVTYANGLADSAALRGGRCAAWMPMPRRPLPGLTPNAIAGRWLGQDGGPGAAPGDVHVALTGLPTGRVPAAAVLSDAIRGLWVYRADDRVRLEPGPYERPLGFRLGADRSRADLHFAPYRDETGTTLTLRLIFHGGETAVAQFAGGACDPSRRVAAPSPSEVVARPGDDLNDLANGFGTVKLAPGTYRLARPLVLNHPVTLTAEGPGATLLFEQGPGDPPWTAAIKVHAGRTTLDGFAVRFAGPVRWDPGVAHGPAVIGTTDNRDSGHNELKLGLAFTRLDLATPPAANPADWEEAPRLIRLADAEGGRIEGNTLRGGPVELFEGPWTVADNDYRGTVPGTFAPAAIGGHYTFDLVVRNNRARPVGPSGKTWRFLVLTQRGTNDRVENNTVEAIGPRDDDTIPWANAPEVILTESYHLRFEGRLSAISSDGRVVRIPRRIGQPTVMGDVVAILSGPHAGTWRKIAQVIDPTTFLLDAPLPRGSETISIGTGFVNETFEGNTVDSRGGGKADNLVLPGNHYGTKIRNNRLIGGREAFRLVAYATESPGPFGWSHVPFFGGLIEGNMIEDSEAGGILGVDHGPNTKSNHGRTYMVLTLRNNTFRWTEAFVSRHLQGSETAIPPGLIIGYR
;
A
#
# COMPACT_ATOMS: atom_id res chain seq x y z
N LEU A 1 17.80 32.26 -19.05
CA LEU A 1 16.40 31.97 -19.44
C LEU A 1 15.98 32.69 -20.73
N ALA A 2 15.25 32.01 -21.61
CA ALA A 2 14.42 32.60 -22.67
C ALA A 2 13.02 31.97 -22.64
N VAL A 3 11.99 32.74 -22.96
CA VAL A 3 10.57 32.31 -22.88
C VAL A 3 9.82 32.73 -24.15
N ALA A 4 8.96 31.85 -24.65
CA ALA A 4 8.09 32.09 -25.80
C ALA A 4 6.63 31.81 -25.44
N TRP A 5 5.73 32.60 -26.01
CA TRP A 5 4.28 32.39 -25.90
C TRP A 5 3.82 31.47 -27.03
N ASP A 6 3.29 30.29 -26.70
CA ASP A 6 2.84 29.33 -27.71
C ASP A 6 1.34 29.43 -28.00
N GLY A 7 0.58 30.09 -27.14
CA GLY A 7 -0.88 30.21 -27.27
C GLY A 7 -1.65 29.39 -26.26
N GLN A 8 -2.96 29.60 -26.27
CA GLN A 8 -3.93 28.73 -25.61
C GLN A 8 -4.20 27.51 -26.51
N GLY A 9 -4.24 26.32 -25.92
CA GLY A 9 -4.39 25.08 -26.67
C GLY A 9 -5.15 24.01 -25.89
N PRO A 10 -5.30 22.80 -26.44
CA PRO A 10 -6.06 21.69 -25.83
C PRO A 10 -5.28 21.04 -24.67
N TYR A 11 -4.82 21.85 -23.73
CA TYR A 11 -4.11 21.49 -22.51
C TYR A 11 -4.96 21.93 -21.32
N ASP A 12 -5.00 21.11 -20.28
CA ASP A 12 -5.73 21.39 -19.04
C ASP A 12 -4.93 20.74 -17.91
N MET A 13 -4.17 21.57 -17.23
CA MET A 13 -3.18 21.24 -16.21
C MET A 13 -3.43 22.03 -14.92
N VAL A 14 -3.99 23.23 -15.02
CA VAL A 14 -4.22 24.15 -13.91
C VAL A 14 -5.62 24.76 -13.92
N GLY A 15 -6.02 25.34 -12.79
CA GLY A 15 -7.19 26.20 -12.70
C GLY A 15 -6.82 27.65 -12.33
N PRO A 16 -7.81 28.57 -12.31
CA PRO A 16 -7.61 30.00 -12.03
C PRO A 16 -7.27 30.29 -10.56
N GLY A 17 -7.48 29.33 -9.65
CA GLY A 17 -7.18 29.45 -8.23
C GLY A 17 -5.79 28.91 -7.87
N PRO A 18 -5.41 28.95 -6.58
CA PRO A 18 -4.12 28.45 -6.11
C PRO A 18 -4.00 26.93 -6.06
N CYS A 19 -5.13 26.22 -6.20
CA CYS A 19 -5.20 24.77 -6.09
C CYS A 19 -4.55 24.04 -7.27
N VAL A 20 -4.08 22.83 -7.02
CA VAL A 20 -3.50 21.96 -8.04
C VAL A 20 -4.52 21.38 -8.99
N GLY A 21 -4.08 21.10 -10.22
CA GLY A 21 -4.81 20.27 -11.16
C GLY A 21 -5.80 21.00 -12.08
N PRO A 22 -6.33 20.26 -13.07
CA PRO A 22 -7.17 20.79 -14.15
C PRO A 22 -8.54 21.28 -13.71
N ASP A 23 -9.14 22.13 -14.53
CA ASP A 23 -10.44 22.76 -14.28
C ASP A 23 -11.48 22.61 -15.42
N ASN A 24 -11.13 21.86 -16.47
CA ASN A 24 -11.87 21.63 -17.72
C ASN A 24 -11.83 22.78 -18.75
N PHE A 25 -10.94 23.75 -18.58
CA PHE A 25 -10.70 24.82 -19.53
C PHE A 25 -9.28 24.72 -20.13
N GLN A 26 -9.10 25.37 -21.27
CA GLN A 26 -7.85 25.37 -22.00
C GLN A 26 -6.84 26.31 -21.35
N ASP A 27 -5.63 25.80 -21.16
CA ASP A 27 -4.49 26.54 -20.64
C ASP A 27 -3.70 27.24 -21.74
N VAL A 28 -3.02 28.32 -21.35
CA VAL A 28 -1.94 28.93 -22.11
C VAL A 28 -0.65 28.15 -21.84
N ARG A 29 0.08 27.82 -22.90
CA ARG A 29 1.42 27.24 -22.82
C ARG A 29 2.50 28.27 -23.14
N LEU A 30 3.55 28.26 -22.33
CA LEU A 30 4.80 28.98 -22.57
C LEU A 30 5.95 27.99 -22.71
N THR A 31 6.77 28.12 -23.75
CA THR A 31 8.00 27.34 -23.90
C THR A 31 9.18 28.08 -23.28
N LEU A 32 9.89 27.42 -22.38
CA LEU A 32 11.08 27.92 -21.69
C LEU A 32 12.32 27.22 -22.28
N SER A 33 13.39 27.99 -22.45
CA SER A 33 14.70 27.47 -22.87
C SER A 33 15.85 28.16 -22.13
N ARG A 34 17.05 27.59 -22.25
CA ARG A 34 18.25 28.07 -21.55
C ARG A 34 18.07 28.10 -20.03
N LEU A 35 17.36 27.12 -19.48
CA LEU A 35 17.36 26.84 -18.03
C LEU A 35 18.71 26.26 -17.62
N SER A 36 19.12 26.47 -16.37
CA SER A 36 20.33 25.84 -15.82
C SER A 36 20.20 24.31 -15.83
N PRO A 37 21.02 23.55 -16.57
CA PRO A 37 20.95 22.09 -16.54
C PRO A 37 21.55 21.48 -15.27
N LYS A 38 22.19 22.32 -14.41
CA LYS A 38 22.91 21.89 -13.21
C LYS A 38 22.11 22.03 -11.92
N ALA A 39 20.92 22.63 -11.99
CA ALA A 39 20.07 22.85 -10.84
C ALA A 39 18.60 22.61 -11.20
N ASP A 40 17.83 22.13 -10.24
CA ASP A 40 16.39 21.97 -10.38
C ASP A 40 15.66 23.29 -10.20
N VAL A 41 14.54 23.43 -10.91
CA VAL A 41 13.66 24.58 -10.76
C VAL A 41 12.87 24.38 -9.46
N LYS A 42 13.05 25.30 -8.51
CA LYS A 42 12.33 25.33 -7.23
C LYS A 42 10.97 26.01 -7.36
N SER A 43 10.91 27.11 -8.09
CA SER A 43 9.67 27.86 -8.32
C SER A 43 9.74 28.66 -9.62
N ALA A 44 8.58 28.99 -10.18
CA ALA A 44 8.46 29.91 -11.30
C ALA A 44 7.27 30.84 -11.08
N VAL A 45 7.47 32.15 -11.28
CA VAL A 45 6.45 33.17 -11.07
C VAL A 45 6.26 33.94 -12.37
N LEU A 46 5.03 33.98 -12.87
CA LEU A 46 4.63 34.85 -13.98
C LEU A 46 3.84 36.04 -13.43
N GLU A 47 4.36 37.23 -13.61
CA GLU A 47 3.75 38.48 -13.14
C GLU A 47 3.25 39.30 -14.34
N GLY A 48 2.13 39.98 -14.17
CA GLY A 48 1.55 40.92 -15.11
C GLY A 48 0.99 42.17 -14.42
N PRO A 49 0.40 43.10 -15.19
CA PRO A 49 -0.23 44.29 -14.64
C PRO A 49 -1.43 43.95 -13.75
N ASP A 50 -1.86 44.92 -12.92
CA ASP A 50 -3.02 44.85 -12.03
C ASP A 50 -2.97 43.69 -11.01
N GLY A 51 -1.77 43.25 -10.63
CA GLY A 51 -1.59 42.16 -9.68
C GLY A 51 -1.80 40.76 -10.27
N LEU A 52 -1.91 40.63 -11.61
CA LEU A 52 -1.90 39.33 -12.26
C LEU A 52 -0.67 38.53 -11.87
N ARG A 53 -0.88 37.33 -11.35
CA ARG A 53 0.20 36.48 -10.86
C ARG A 53 -0.17 35.00 -10.95
N TRP A 54 0.72 34.23 -11.53
CA TRP A 54 0.70 32.77 -11.50
C TRP A 54 1.99 32.22 -10.90
N GLU A 55 1.90 31.13 -10.17
CA GLU A 55 3.04 30.59 -9.43
C GLU A 55 3.09 29.06 -9.47
N PHE A 56 4.24 28.54 -9.91
CA PHE A 56 4.67 27.15 -9.77
C PHE A 56 5.62 27.03 -8.57
N GLY A 57 5.56 25.92 -7.86
CA GLY A 57 6.29 25.68 -6.61
C GLY A 57 5.31 25.59 -5.44
N THR A 58 5.72 25.99 -4.24
CA THR A 58 4.90 25.87 -3.01
C THR A 58 3.76 26.89 -2.96
N ASN A 59 3.85 27.98 -3.72
CA ASN A 59 2.84 29.03 -3.83
C ASN A 59 2.30 29.54 -2.47
N PRO A 60 3.18 29.99 -1.55
CA PRO A 60 2.78 30.39 -0.20
C PRO A 60 1.90 31.64 -0.16
N ARG A 61 1.85 32.40 -1.27
CA ARG A 61 1.02 33.61 -1.40
C ARG A 61 -0.39 33.32 -1.90
N GLY A 62 -0.69 32.09 -2.29
CA GLY A 62 -2.00 31.72 -2.84
C GLY A 62 -2.33 32.40 -4.17
N SER A 63 -1.32 32.65 -5.01
CA SER A 63 -1.52 33.15 -6.39
C SER A 63 -2.23 32.10 -7.25
N ALA A 64 -2.68 32.45 -8.46
CA ALA A 64 -3.18 31.43 -9.39
C ALA A 64 -2.09 30.37 -9.65
N ASN A 65 -2.46 29.09 -9.74
CA ASN A 65 -1.48 28.02 -9.92
C ASN A 65 -0.87 28.07 -11.32
N ALA A 66 0.39 27.63 -11.43
CA ALA A 66 1.04 27.28 -12.68
C ALA A 66 1.68 25.89 -12.56
N GLU A 67 1.73 25.14 -13.66
CA GLU A 67 2.51 23.90 -13.72
C GLU A 67 3.68 24.00 -14.69
N LEU A 68 4.85 23.56 -14.24
CA LEU A 68 6.08 23.54 -15.04
C LEU A 68 6.51 22.09 -15.29
N ILE A 69 6.65 21.72 -16.56
CA ILE A 69 7.12 20.41 -16.99
C ILE A 69 8.48 20.57 -17.64
N ARG A 70 9.52 20.07 -16.98
CA ARG A 70 10.89 20.07 -17.54
C ARG A 70 11.04 18.95 -18.55
N ASP A 71 11.75 19.20 -19.64
CA ASP A 71 12.05 18.15 -20.62
C ASP A 71 13.06 17.15 -20.00
N PRO A 72 12.69 15.85 -19.85
CA PRO A 72 13.55 14.86 -19.24
C PRO A 72 14.79 14.53 -20.08
N LYS A 73 14.78 14.81 -21.38
CA LYS A 73 15.90 14.57 -22.31
C LYS A 73 16.80 15.79 -22.45
N ASP A 74 16.27 16.99 -22.22
CA ASP A 74 17.03 18.24 -22.24
C ASP A 74 16.62 19.14 -21.06
N PRO A 75 17.30 19.06 -19.90
CA PRO A 75 16.95 19.85 -18.72
C PRO A 75 17.09 21.36 -18.93
N ARG A 76 17.59 21.84 -20.09
CA ARG A 76 17.60 23.27 -20.43
C ARG A 76 16.24 23.78 -20.92
N LYS A 77 15.27 22.89 -21.13
CA LYS A 77 13.93 23.21 -21.65
C LYS A 77 12.83 22.84 -20.66
N ALA A 78 11.75 23.59 -20.70
CA ALA A 78 10.52 23.28 -19.96
C ALA A 78 9.31 23.90 -20.66
N GLU A 79 8.13 23.44 -20.31
CA GLU A 79 6.84 24.05 -20.64
C GLU A 79 6.21 24.59 -19.35
N LEU A 80 5.62 25.78 -19.38
CA LEU A 80 4.87 26.36 -18.27
C LEU A 80 3.41 26.57 -18.71
N TYR A 81 2.47 26.09 -17.89
CA TYR A 81 1.03 26.14 -18.15
C TYR A 81 0.35 27.09 -17.15
N ILE A 82 -0.53 27.97 -17.66
CA ILE A 82 -1.33 28.90 -16.85
C ILE A 82 -2.80 28.91 -17.32
N ALA A 83 -3.74 29.04 -16.39
CA ALA A 83 -5.14 29.28 -16.69
C ALA A 83 -5.39 30.79 -16.88
N PRO A 84 -5.80 31.25 -18.07
CA PRO A 84 -6.07 32.66 -18.31
C PRO A 84 -7.42 33.08 -17.68
N GLY A 85 -7.39 34.03 -16.73
CA GLY A 85 -8.62 34.64 -16.19
C GLY A 85 -9.21 35.74 -17.09
N ARG A 86 -8.47 36.20 -18.10
CA ARG A 86 -8.83 37.23 -19.09
C ARG A 86 -7.97 37.09 -20.34
N ASP A 87 -8.30 37.82 -21.42
CA ASP A 87 -7.40 37.94 -22.56
C ASP A 87 -6.10 38.67 -22.15
N LEU A 88 -4.96 38.14 -22.58
CA LEU A 88 -3.63 38.63 -22.23
C LEU A 88 -2.91 39.30 -23.40
N THR A 89 -3.59 39.50 -24.54
CA THR A 89 -3.02 40.11 -25.75
C THR A 89 -2.28 41.41 -25.46
N GLY A 90 -0.99 41.45 -25.79
CA GLY A 90 -0.15 42.64 -25.72
C GLY A 90 0.31 43.04 -24.32
N LEU A 91 -0.24 42.43 -23.26
CA LEU A 91 0.11 42.75 -21.88
C LEU A 91 1.59 42.41 -21.61
N PRO A 92 2.34 43.31 -20.93
CA PRO A 92 3.70 43.00 -20.53
C PRO A 92 3.69 41.98 -19.39
N LEU A 93 4.41 40.87 -19.58
CA LEU A 93 4.55 39.81 -18.59
C LEU A 93 6.02 39.62 -18.23
N LYS A 94 6.29 39.23 -16.99
CA LYS A 94 7.63 38.91 -16.50
C LYS A 94 7.62 37.52 -15.85
N LEU A 95 8.45 36.63 -16.38
CA LEU A 95 8.70 35.32 -15.81
C LEU A 95 9.98 35.36 -14.95
N ILE A 96 9.90 34.86 -13.73
CA ILE A 96 11.03 34.69 -12.81
C ILE A 96 11.12 33.20 -12.46
N VAL A 97 12.27 32.58 -12.66
CA VAL A 97 12.54 31.17 -12.33
C VAL A 97 13.59 31.12 -11.23
N THR A 98 13.27 30.51 -10.10
CA THR A 98 14.19 30.30 -8.99
C THR A 98 14.62 28.85 -8.93
N TYR A 99 15.91 28.60 -8.78
CA TYR A 99 16.51 27.26 -8.73
C TYR A 99 16.73 26.80 -7.28
N ALA A 100 16.88 25.49 -7.08
CA ALA A 100 17.11 24.88 -5.76
C ALA A 100 18.37 25.42 -5.05
N ASN A 101 19.37 25.89 -5.80
CA ASN A 101 20.58 26.52 -5.27
C ASN A 101 20.41 28.00 -4.90
N GLY A 102 19.19 28.54 -4.96
CA GLY A 102 18.88 29.93 -4.61
C GLY A 102 19.10 30.96 -5.72
N LEU A 103 19.73 30.58 -6.84
CA LEU A 103 19.87 31.48 -7.99
C LEU A 103 18.53 31.69 -8.70
N ALA A 104 18.39 32.81 -9.41
CA ALA A 104 17.20 33.11 -10.18
C ALA A 104 17.53 33.69 -11.56
N ASP A 105 16.74 33.30 -12.55
CA ASP A 105 16.72 33.88 -13.88
C ASP A 105 15.40 34.64 -14.09
N SER A 106 15.39 35.64 -14.98
CA SER A 106 14.13 36.26 -15.41
C SER A 106 14.11 36.57 -16.90
N ALA A 107 12.91 36.64 -17.47
CA ALA A 107 12.67 36.99 -18.86
C ALA A 107 11.35 37.76 -18.99
N ALA A 108 11.30 38.72 -19.91
CA ALA A 108 10.09 39.45 -20.26
C ALA A 108 9.47 38.88 -21.55
N LEU A 109 8.15 38.92 -21.64
CA LEU A 109 7.39 38.55 -22.84
C LEU A 109 6.12 39.40 -22.96
N ARG A 110 5.49 39.38 -24.13
CA ARG A 110 4.14 39.91 -24.30
C ARG A 110 3.16 38.75 -24.32
N GLY A 111 2.06 38.90 -23.58
CA GLY A 111 0.95 37.96 -23.65
C GLY A 111 0.34 37.95 -25.05
N GLY A 112 -0.14 36.78 -25.48
CA GLY A 112 -0.86 36.60 -26.73
C GLY A 112 -2.35 36.44 -26.50
N ARG A 113 -3.09 36.29 -27.61
CA ARG A 113 -4.53 36.09 -27.57
C ARG A 113 -4.89 34.82 -26.83
N CYS A 114 -5.81 34.96 -25.88
CA CYS A 114 -6.45 33.87 -25.16
C CYS A 114 -7.85 34.29 -24.73
N ALA A 115 -8.68 33.32 -24.38
CA ALA A 115 -10.01 33.54 -23.84
C ALA A 115 -10.09 32.93 -22.44
N ALA A 116 -10.69 33.68 -21.51
CA ALA A 116 -11.09 33.11 -20.24
C ALA A 116 -12.12 32.01 -20.49
N TRP A 117 -12.00 30.89 -19.77
CA TRP A 117 -13.00 29.83 -19.76
C TRP A 117 -13.25 29.16 -21.12
N MET A 118 -12.25 29.09 -22.00
CA MET A 118 -12.38 28.33 -23.25
C MET A 118 -12.43 26.83 -22.91
N PRO A 119 -13.55 26.11 -23.18
CA PRO A 119 -13.71 24.75 -22.69
C PRO A 119 -12.79 23.75 -23.40
N MET A 120 -12.39 22.72 -22.66
CA MET A 120 -11.73 21.56 -23.26
C MET A 120 -12.68 20.80 -24.19
N PRO A 121 -12.20 20.30 -25.34
CA PRO A 121 -12.99 19.43 -26.19
C PRO A 121 -13.46 18.19 -25.42
N ARG A 122 -14.78 17.97 -25.37
CA ARG A 122 -15.37 16.82 -24.68
C ARG A 122 -15.27 15.57 -25.56
N ARG A 123 -14.71 14.50 -25.00
CA ARG A 123 -14.76 13.17 -25.60
C ARG A 123 -15.94 12.38 -25.03
N PRO A 124 -16.76 11.72 -25.86
CA PRO A 124 -17.83 10.85 -25.38
C PRO A 124 -17.28 9.76 -24.46
N LEU A 125 -17.99 9.49 -23.35
CA LEU A 125 -17.71 8.34 -22.50
C LEU A 125 -18.11 7.04 -23.22
N PRO A 126 -17.46 5.91 -22.91
CA PRO A 126 -17.94 4.61 -23.37
C PRO A 126 -19.37 4.39 -22.88
N GLY A 127 -20.27 4.00 -23.78
CA GLY A 127 -21.64 3.67 -23.43
C GLY A 127 -21.66 2.36 -22.65
N LEU A 128 -22.11 2.41 -21.40
CA LEU A 128 -22.43 1.21 -20.62
C LEU A 128 -23.93 0.98 -20.69
N THR A 129 -24.32 -0.21 -21.13
CA THR A 129 -25.73 -0.63 -21.03
C THR A 129 -25.90 -1.41 -19.73
N PRO A 130 -26.70 -0.92 -18.77
CA PRO A 130 -27.14 -1.75 -17.65
C PRO A 130 -27.81 -2.99 -18.22
N ASN A 131 -27.44 -4.17 -17.72
CA ASN A 131 -28.01 -5.42 -18.19
C ASN A 131 -28.62 -6.21 -17.03
N ALA A 132 -29.48 -7.16 -17.37
CA ALA A 132 -30.08 -8.09 -16.42
C ALA A 132 -29.18 -9.32 -16.17
N ILE A 133 -27.86 -9.20 -16.40
CA ILE A 133 -26.96 -10.34 -16.19
C ILE A 133 -26.86 -10.58 -14.68
N ALA A 134 -27.12 -11.82 -14.28
CA ALA A 134 -26.93 -12.29 -12.92
C ALA A 134 -25.86 -13.37 -12.90
N GLY A 135 -24.99 -13.32 -11.88
CA GLY A 135 -24.01 -14.36 -11.57
C GLY A 135 -24.42 -15.17 -10.35
N ARG A 136 -24.25 -16.49 -10.41
CA ARG A 136 -24.44 -17.42 -9.30
C ARG A 136 -23.14 -18.15 -9.00
N TRP A 137 -22.63 -17.97 -7.79
CA TRP A 137 -21.44 -18.67 -7.30
C TRP A 137 -21.68 -20.17 -7.16
N LEU A 138 -20.82 -21.00 -7.75
CA LEU A 138 -20.88 -22.47 -7.65
C LEU A 138 -19.72 -23.06 -6.84
N GLY A 139 -18.74 -22.23 -6.46
CA GLY A 139 -17.56 -22.64 -5.69
C GLY A 139 -16.47 -23.22 -6.57
N GLN A 140 -15.57 -24.01 -5.98
CA GLN A 140 -14.46 -24.67 -6.66
C GLN A 140 -14.86 -26.12 -6.96
N ASP A 141 -15.81 -26.29 -7.88
CA ASP A 141 -16.46 -27.58 -8.19
C ASP A 141 -15.72 -28.43 -9.23
N GLY A 142 -14.65 -27.90 -9.83
CA GLY A 142 -13.91 -28.59 -10.90
C GLY A 142 -14.73 -28.76 -12.18
N GLY A 143 -15.68 -27.86 -12.44
CA GLY A 143 -16.51 -27.88 -13.64
C GLY A 143 -15.70 -27.93 -14.95
N PRO A 144 -16.30 -28.38 -16.07
CA PRO A 144 -15.53 -28.61 -17.28
C PRO A 144 -14.94 -27.30 -17.84
N GLY A 145 -13.61 -27.26 -17.98
CA GLY A 145 -12.86 -26.07 -18.40
C GLY A 145 -12.18 -25.32 -17.26
N ALA A 146 -12.42 -25.71 -16.00
CA ALA A 146 -11.72 -25.19 -14.83
C ALA A 146 -10.30 -25.76 -14.72
N ALA A 147 -9.33 -24.91 -14.40
CA ALA A 147 -8.05 -25.36 -13.87
C ALA A 147 -8.23 -25.83 -12.40
N PRO A 148 -7.28 -26.59 -11.83
CA PRO A 148 -7.33 -26.98 -10.43
C PRO A 148 -7.51 -25.79 -9.49
N GLY A 149 -8.55 -25.84 -8.65
CA GLY A 149 -8.84 -24.78 -7.69
C GLY A 149 -9.48 -23.52 -8.27
N ASP A 150 -9.86 -23.49 -9.55
CA ASP A 150 -10.63 -22.37 -10.09
C ASP A 150 -12.02 -22.30 -9.47
N VAL A 151 -12.50 -21.08 -9.27
CA VAL A 151 -13.89 -20.77 -8.95
C VAL A 151 -14.74 -20.88 -10.21
N HIS A 152 -15.95 -21.38 -10.07
CA HIS A 152 -16.98 -21.44 -11.09
C HIS A 152 -18.15 -20.51 -10.74
N VAL A 153 -18.55 -19.66 -11.71
CA VAL A 153 -19.74 -18.81 -11.62
C VAL A 153 -20.62 -19.05 -12.85
N ALA A 154 -21.89 -19.39 -12.62
CA ALA A 154 -22.89 -19.48 -13.69
C ALA A 154 -23.53 -18.11 -13.94
N LEU A 155 -23.53 -17.68 -15.20
CA LEU A 155 -24.19 -16.47 -15.68
C LEU A 155 -25.53 -16.78 -16.32
N THR A 156 -26.48 -15.88 -16.14
CA THR A 156 -27.80 -15.88 -16.81
C THR A 156 -28.16 -14.47 -17.29
N GLY A 157 -29.10 -14.35 -18.21
CA GLY A 157 -29.56 -13.05 -18.71
C GLY A 157 -28.64 -12.40 -19.74
N LEU A 158 -27.77 -13.19 -20.41
CA LEU A 158 -26.92 -12.69 -21.48
C LEU A 158 -27.76 -12.27 -22.71
N PRO A 159 -27.40 -11.18 -23.41
CA PRO A 159 -28.08 -10.78 -24.63
C PRO A 159 -27.87 -11.82 -25.75
N THR A 160 -28.90 -12.59 -26.08
CA THR A 160 -28.82 -13.74 -27.03
C THR A 160 -28.44 -13.36 -28.46
N GLY A 161 -28.68 -12.10 -28.87
CA GLY A 161 -28.31 -11.58 -30.19
C GLY A 161 -26.90 -10.99 -30.27
N ARG A 162 -26.09 -11.07 -29.20
CA ARG A 162 -24.74 -10.49 -29.16
C ARG A 162 -23.72 -11.51 -28.67
N VAL A 163 -22.58 -11.57 -29.34
CA VAL A 163 -21.48 -12.46 -28.96
C VAL A 163 -20.40 -11.64 -28.23
N PRO A 164 -20.02 -12.02 -27.00
CA PRO A 164 -18.91 -11.40 -26.29
C PRO A 164 -17.59 -11.60 -27.04
N ALA A 165 -16.89 -10.50 -27.33
CA ALA A 165 -15.54 -10.49 -27.85
C ALA A 165 -14.50 -10.51 -26.72
N ALA A 166 -14.85 -9.98 -25.55
CA ALA A 166 -14.05 -10.08 -24.34
C ALA A 166 -14.90 -9.99 -23.07
N ALA A 167 -14.36 -10.49 -21.96
CA ALA A 167 -14.92 -10.34 -20.63
C ALA A 167 -13.82 -9.93 -19.64
N VAL A 168 -14.14 -8.98 -18.76
CA VAL A 168 -13.26 -8.51 -17.70
C VAL A 168 -13.99 -8.66 -16.38
N LEU A 169 -13.54 -9.59 -15.54
CA LEU A 169 -14.00 -9.77 -14.17
C LEU A 169 -12.99 -9.11 -13.23
N SER A 170 -13.48 -8.35 -12.26
CA SER A 170 -12.64 -7.80 -11.20
C SER A 170 -13.31 -7.90 -9.84
N ASP A 171 -12.49 -7.94 -8.80
CA ASP A 171 -12.93 -7.72 -7.43
C ASP A 171 -12.69 -6.26 -6.99
N ALA A 172 -12.99 -5.98 -5.73
CA ALA A 172 -12.90 -4.64 -5.16
C ALA A 172 -11.52 -4.32 -4.53
N ILE A 173 -10.51 -5.17 -4.74
CA ILE A 173 -9.16 -5.04 -4.18
C ILE A 173 -8.11 -4.93 -5.29
N ARG A 174 -7.89 -6.01 -6.07
CA ARG A 174 -6.90 -6.03 -7.16
C ARG A 174 -7.14 -7.11 -8.22
N GLY A 175 -8.01 -8.09 -7.96
CA GLY A 175 -8.22 -9.20 -8.89
C GLY A 175 -8.70 -8.71 -10.24
N LEU A 176 -8.09 -9.25 -11.28
CA LEU A 176 -8.42 -8.97 -12.68
C LEU A 176 -8.31 -10.26 -13.46
N TRP A 177 -9.42 -10.75 -13.95
CA TRP A 177 -9.46 -11.91 -14.82
C TRP A 177 -10.03 -11.50 -16.17
N VAL A 178 -9.29 -11.80 -17.22
CA VAL A 178 -9.61 -11.35 -18.58
C VAL A 178 -9.73 -12.52 -19.54
N TYR A 179 -10.83 -12.52 -20.29
CA TYR A 179 -11.09 -13.39 -21.41
C TYR A 179 -11.05 -12.56 -22.69
N ARG A 180 -10.38 -13.07 -23.73
CA ARG A 180 -10.39 -12.53 -25.09
C ARG A 180 -10.77 -13.65 -26.05
N ALA A 181 -11.77 -13.40 -26.90
CA ALA A 181 -12.15 -14.33 -27.95
C ALA A 181 -11.17 -14.31 -29.13
N ASP A 182 -10.47 -13.17 -29.31
CA ASP A 182 -9.46 -12.92 -30.35
C ASP A 182 -8.44 -11.89 -29.80
N ASP A 183 -7.16 -12.07 -30.12
CA ASP A 183 -6.04 -11.16 -29.77
C ASP A 183 -6.22 -9.74 -30.35
N ARG A 184 -7.11 -9.57 -31.34
CA ARG A 184 -7.45 -8.25 -31.90
C ARG A 184 -8.24 -7.36 -30.93
N VAL A 185 -8.85 -7.92 -29.88
CA VAL A 185 -9.58 -7.14 -28.88
C VAL A 185 -8.59 -6.40 -27.99
N ARG A 186 -8.47 -5.10 -28.22
CA ARG A 186 -7.58 -4.23 -27.42
C ARG A 186 -8.23 -3.91 -26.09
N LEU A 187 -7.63 -4.41 -25.03
CA LEU A 187 -7.91 -4.04 -23.64
C LEU A 187 -6.64 -3.47 -23.04
N GLU A 188 -6.77 -2.48 -22.17
CA GLU A 188 -5.63 -2.04 -21.38
C GLU A 188 -5.17 -3.17 -20.46
N PRO A 189 -3.88 -3.58 -20.53
CA PRO A 189 -3.36 -4.60 -19.65
C PRO A 189 -3.26 -4.04 -18.22
N GLY A 190 -3.73 -4.82 -17.25
CA GLY A 190 -3.52 -4.54 -15.84
C GLY A 190 -2.27 -5.25 -15.30
N PRO A 191 -1.58 -4.70 -14.28
CA PRO A 191 -0.39 -5.34 -13.71
C PRO A 191 -0.67 -6.69 -13.01
N TYR A 192 -1.94 -6.97 -12.69
CA TYR A 192 -2.39 -8.20 -12.03
C TYR A 192 -3.33 -9.03 -12.90
N GLU A 193 -3.28 -8.84 -14.22
CA GLU A 193 -4.14 -9.58 -15.15
C GLU A 193 -3.88 -11.10 -15.06
N ARG A 194 -4.96 -11.86 -14.90
CA ARG A 194 -5.00 -13.33 -14.89
C ARG A 194 -5.97 -13.84 -15.95
N PRO A 195 -5.84 -15.10 -16.42
CA PRO A 195 -6.81 -15.67 -17.35
C PRO A 195 -8.21 -15.79 -16.75
N LEU A 196 -9.24 -15.49 -17.54
CA LEU A 196 -10.63 -15.83 -17.28
C LEU A 196 -11.08 -16.88 -18.29
N GLY A 197 -11.56 -18.02 -17.81
CA GLY A 197 -12.35 -18.94 -18.60
C GLY A 197 -13.75 -18.37 -18.82
N PHE A 198 -14.17 -18.26 -20.08
CA PHE A 198 -15.54 -17.87 -20.44
C PHE A 198 -16.10 -18.90 -21.42
N ARG A 199 -17.19 -19.57 -21.04
CA ARG A 199 -17.83 -20.58 -21.88
C ARG A 199 -19.31 -20.30 -22.03
N LEU A 200 -19.72 -19.99 -23.26
CA LEU A 200 -21.13 -19.79 -23.55
C LEU A 200 -21.87 -21.14 -23.57
N GLY A 201 -23.05 -21.17 -22.96
CA GLY A 201 -23.91 -22.36 -22.94
C GLY A 201 -24.59 -22.62 -24.29
N ALA A 202 -25.23 -23.78 -24.41
CA ALA A 202 -26.12 -24.09 -25.55
C ALA A 202 -27.29 -23.08 -25.61
N ASP A 203 -27.84 -22.74 -24.45
CA ASP A 203 -28.67 -21.55 -24.26
C ASP A 203 -27.76 -20.31 -24.25
N ARG A 204 -27.83 -19.50 -25.31
CA ARG A 204 -27.00 -18.30 -25.51
C ARG A 204 -27.28 -17.19 -24.48
N SER A 205 -28.32 -17.32 -23.65
CA SER A 205 -28.56 -16.42 -22.52
C SER A 205 -27.74 -16.80 -21.27
N ARG A 206 -26.96 -17.88 -21.33
CA ARG A 206 -26.18 -18.43 -20.22
C ARG A 206 -24.71 -18.61 -20.59
N ALA A 207 -23.84 -18.48 -19.61
CA ALA A 207 -22.41 -18.81 -19.72
C ALA A 207 -21.87 -19.26 -18.37
N ASP A 208 -20.71 -19.89 -18.40
CA ASP A 208 -19.91 -20.20 -17.23
C ASP A 208 -18.65 -19.34 -17.23
N LEU A 209 -18.29 -18.82 -16.06
CA LEU A 209 -17.00 -18.19 -15.79
C LEU A 209 -16.15 -19.11 -14.93
N HIS A 210 -14.88 -19.24 -15.27
CA HIS A 210 -13.88 -19.93 -14.46
C HIS A 210 -12.69 -19.02 -14.20
N PHE A 211 -12.29 -18.87 -12.94
CA PHE A 211 -11.15 -18.02 -12.62
C PHE A 211 -10.39 -18.50 -11.40
N ALA A 212 -9.10 -18.22 -11.40
CA ALA A 212 -8.17 -18.62 -10.35
C ALA A 212 -8.24 -17.64 -9.15
N PRO A 213 -8.84 -18.02 -8.00
CA PRO A 213 -8.95 -17.14 -6.83
C PRO A 213 -7.58 -16.91 -6.17
N TYR A 214 -7.41 -15.77 -5.51
CA TYR A 214 -6.24 -15.50 -4.65
C TYR A 214 -6.62 -15.19 -3.20
N ARG A 215 -7.91 -14.99 -2.93
CA ARG A 215 -8.49 -14.77 -1.60
C ARG A 215 -9.85 -15.47 -1.51
N ASP A 216 -10.42 -15.52 -0.32
CA ASP A 216 -11.84 -15.84 -0.12
C ASP A 216 -12.69 -14.61 -0.52
N GLU A 217 -13.66 -14.78 -1.42
CA GLU A 217 -14.54 -13.70 -1.91
C GLU A 217 -15.87 -13.60 -1.14
N THR A 218 -16.00 -14.27 0.00
CA THR A 218 -17.20 -14.19 0.84
C THR A 218 -17.46 -12.75 1.28
N GLY A 219 -18.67 -12.25 1.00
CA GLY A 219 -19.08 -10.89 1.37
C GLY A 219 -18.54 -9.79 0.45
N THR A 220 -17.84 -10.14 -0.64
CA THR A 220 -17.39 -9.18 -1.64
C THR A 220 -18.39 -9.08 -2.80
N THR A 221 -18.24 -8.02 -3.60
CA THR A 221 -18.98 -7.86 -4.86
C THR A 221 -17.98 -7.88 -6.00
N LEU A 222 -18.21 -8.78 -6.97
CA LEU A 222 -17.45 -8.85 -8.21
C LEU A 222 -18.11 -7.98 -9.28
N THR A 223 -17.29 -7.39 -10.16
CA THR A 223 -17.74 -6.59 -11.30
C THR A 223 -17.33 -7.27 -12.60
N LEU A 224 -18.32 -7.64 -13.41
CA LEU A 224 -18.14 -8.20 -14.74
C LEU A 224 -18.44 -7.15 -15.80
N ARG A 225 -17.52 -6.96 -16.73
CA ARG A 225 -17.69 -6.14 -17.94
C ARG A 225 -17.58 -7.04 -19.17
N LEU A 226 -18.65 -7.11 -19.95
CA LEU A 226 -18.68 -7.80 -21.25
C LEU A 226 -18.56 -6.78 -22.37
N ILE A 227 -17.69 -7.07 -23.34
CA ILE A 227 -17.48 -6.26 -24.53
C ILE A 227 -17.89 -7.11 -25.72
N PHE A 228 -18.85 -6.64 -26.50
CA PHE A 228 -19.37 -7.37 -27.67
C PHE A 228 -18.61 -6.97 -28.94
N HIS A 229 -18.71 -7.76 -30.01
CA HIS A 229 -18.02 -7.47 -31.27
C HIS A 229 -18.39 -6.12 -31.92
N GLY A 230 -19.55 -5.54 -31.60
CA GLY A 230 -19.94 -4.18 -32.03
C GLY A 230 -19.33 -3.05 -31.19
N GLY A 231 -18.53 -3.38 -30.17
CA GLY A 231 -17.93 -2.42 -29.23
C GLY A 231 -18.86 -2.03 -28.08
N GLU A 232 -20.13 -2.45 -28.09
CA GLU A 232 -21.02 -2.23 -26.97
C GLU A 232 -20.48 -2.92 -25.72
N THR A 233 -20.64 -2.25 -24.59
CA THR A 233 -20.19 -2.76 -23.30
C THR A 233 -21.39 -2.89 -22.37
N ALA A 234 -21.45 -4.00 -21.65
CA ALA A 234 -22.43 -4.21 -20.61
C ALA A 234 -21.74 -4.60 -19.30
N VAL A 235 -22.27 -4.11 -18.19
CA VAL A 235 -21.67 -4.29 -16.85
C VAL A 235 -22.69 -4.93 -15.92
N ALA A 236 -22.21 -5.89 -15.14
CA ALA A 236 -22.97 -6.59 -14.11
C ALA A 236 -22.17 -6.66 -12.81
N GLN A 237 -22.87 -6.70 -11.69
CA GLN A 237 -22.28 -6.94 -10.38
C GLN A 237 -22.99 -8.12 -9.72
N PHE A 238 -22.25 -8.99 -9.05
CA PHE A 238 -22.79 -10.12 -8.30
C PHE A 238 -21.91 -10.43 -7.09
N ALA A 239 -22.48 -11.09 -6.09
CA ALA A 239 -21.76 -11.44 -4.87
C ALA A 239 -20.69 -12.51 -5.14
N GLY A 240 -19.53 -12.34 -4.51
CA GLY A 240 -18.54 -13.40 -4.35
C GLY A 240 -18.99 -14.45 -3.35
N GLY A 241 -18.22 -15.53 -3.22
CA GLY A 241 -18.50 -16.60 -2.28
C GLY A 241 -17.24 -17.27 -1.77
N ALA A 242 -17.45 -18.30 -0.93
CA ALA A 242 -16.36 -19.03 -0.31
C ALA A 242 -15.49 -19.75 -1.35
N CYS A 243 -14.18 -19.59 -1.23
CA CYS A 243 -13.17 -20.37 -1.93
C CYS A 243 -11.87 -20.46 -1.12
N ASP A 244 -11.10 -21.51 -1.40
CA ASP A 244 -9.79 -21.77 -0.82
C ASP A 244 -8.71 -21.64 -1.91
N PRO A 245 -7.94 -20.54 -1.93
CA PRO A 245 -6.88 -20.33 -2.91
C PRO A 245 -5.83 -21.45 -2.91
N SER A 246 -5.59 -22.13 -1.78
CA SER A 246 -4.58 -23.19 -1.68
C SER A 246 -4.90 -24.41 -2.56
N ARG A 247 -6.15 -24.58 -2.99
CA ARG A 247 -6.54 -25.64 -3.94
C ARG A 247 -5.93 -25.47 -5.34
N ARG A 248 -5.34 -24.32 -5.63
CA ARG A 248 -4.64 -24.04 -6.89
C ARG A 248 -3.23 -24.61 -6.96
N VAL A 249 -2.68 -25.02 -5.82
CA VAL A 249 -1.33 -25.58 -5.73
C VAL A 249 -1.40 -27.02 -5.23
N ALA A 250 -0.39 -27.81 -5.62
CA ALA A 250 -0.34 -29.22 -5.26
C ALA A 250 -0.36 -29.40 -3.73
N ALA A 251 -1.10 -30.41 -3.27
CA ALA A 251 -1.04 -30.85 -1.88
C ALA A 251 0.27 -31.62 -1.63
N PRO A 252 0.74 -31.67 -0.37
CA PRO A 252 1.76 -32.64 0.00
C PRO A 252 1.38 -34.06 -0.40
N SER A 253 2.37 -34.84 -0.81
CA SER A 253 2.20 -36.28 -1.05
C SER A 253 1.62 -36.97 0.19
N PRO A 254 0.80 -38.03 0.05
CA PRO A 254 0.34 -38.81 1.21
C PRO A 254 1.45 -39.63 1.89
N SER A 255 2.68 -39.64 1.36
CA SER A 255 3.82 -40.37 1.93
C SER A 255 4.32 -39.74 3.22
N GLU A 256 4.72 -40.58 4.18
CA GLU A 256 5.19 -40.17 5.51
C GLU A 256 6.50 -40.87 5.89
N VAL A 257 7.37 -40.16 6.62
CA VAL A 257 8.59 -40.71 7.23
C VAL A 257 8.85 -40.06 8.59
N VAL A 258 9.51 -40.79 9.49
CA VAL A 258 10.08 -40.25 10.73
C VAL A 258 11.58 -39.99 10.51
N ALA A 259 11.99 -38.73 10.62
CA ALA A 259 13.40 -38.34 10.59
C ALA A 259 13.97 -38.38 12.01
N ARG A 260 15.22 -38.82 12.15
CA ARG A 260 15.99 -38.84 13.40
C ARG A 260 17.23 -37.96 13.26
N PRO A 261 17.81 -37.45 14.37
CA PRO A 261 19.09 -36.77 14.33
C PRO A 261 20.16 -37.58 13.60
N GLY A 262 20.78 -36.99 12.59
CA GLY A 262 21.79 -37.62 11.72
C GLY A 262 21.27 -38.03 10.35
N ASP A 263 19.95 -38.10 10.14
CA ASP A 263 19.37 -38.32 8.82
C ASP A 263 19.56 -37.10 7.91
N ASP A 264 19.63 -37.31 6.59
CA ASP A 264 19.60 -36.21 5.63
C ASP A 264 18.17 -35.64 5.54
N LEU A 265 17.92 -34.63 6.35
CA LEU A 265 16.60 -33.99 6.43
C LEU A 265 16.18 -33.35 5.10
N ASN A 266 17.13 -32.88 4.29
CA ASN A 266 16.83 -32.28 3.00
C ASN A 266 16.31 -33.34 2.03
N ASP A 267 16.94 -34.51 1.99
CA ASP A 267 16.49 -35.61 1.13
C ASP A 267 15.13 -36.15 1.58
N LEU A 268 14.93 -36.32 2.89
CA LEU A 268 13.63 -36.74 3.42
C LEU A 268 12.51 -35.73 3.11
N ALA A 269 12.76 -34.44 3.31
CA ALA A 269 11.77 -33.40 3.04
C ALA A 269 11.41 -33.25 1.56
N ASN A 270 12.31 -33.65 0.65
CA ASN A 270 12.04 -33.66 -0.79
C ASN A 270 11.51 -35.02 -1.31
N GLY A 271 11.63 -36.10 -0.52
CA GLY A 271 11.13 -37.43 -0.89
C GLY A 271 9.74 -37.78 -0.33
N PHE A 272 9.31 -37.11 0.75
CA PHE A 272 8.07 -37.42 1.46
C PHE A 272 7.17 -36.20 1.61
N GLY A 273 5.85 -36.41 1.60
CA GLY A 273 4.91 -35.30 1.81
C GLY A 273 4.72 -34.94 3.29
N THR A 274 5.02 -35.85 4.21
CA THR A 274 5.09 -35.56 5.65
C THR A 274 6.39 -36.13 6.23
N VAL A 275 7.14 -35.27 6.93
CA VAL A 275 8.34 -35.64 7.69
C VAL A 275 8.10 -35.32 9.16
N LYS A 276 8.09 -36.36 9.99
CA LYS A 276 7.96 -36.27 11.44
C LYS A 276 9.33 -36.22 12.11
N LEU A 277 9.65 -35.15 12.81
CA LEU A 277 10.90 -34.97 13.55
C LEU A 277 10.78 -35.63 14.92
N ALA A 278 11.52 -36.71 15.14
CA ALA A 278 11.74 -37.26 16.47
C ALA A 278 12.47 -36.22 17.38
N PRO A 279 12.31 -36.29 18.71
CA PRO A 279 13.03 -35.40 19.61
C PRO A 279 14.55 -35.49 19.44
N GLY A 280 15.23 -34.35 19.43
CA GLY A 280 16.69 -34.28 19.31
C GLY A 280 17.19 -33.10 18.46
N THR A 281 18.51 -33.03 18.30
CA THR A 281 19.18 -31.94 17.58
C THR A 281 19.64 -32.40 16.20
N TYR A 282 19.04 -31.83 15.16
CA TYR A 282 19.40 -32.03 13.75
C TYR A 282 20.44 -30.98 13.36
N ARG A 283 21.69 -31.41 13.18
CA ARG A 283 22.78 -30.51 12.77
C ARG A 283 22.77 -30.34 11.26
N LEU A 284 22.71 -29.09 10.80
CA LEU A 284 22.60 -28.75 9.38
C LEU A 284 23.76 -27.82 9.01
N ALA A 285 24.69 -28.32 8.20
CA ALA A 285 25.84 -27.56 7.68
C ALA A 285 25.51 -26.77 6.39
N ARG A 286 24.27 -26.87 5.91
CA ARG A 286 23.77 -26.23 4.69
C ARG A 286 22.31 -25.81 4.89
N PRO A 287 21.81 -24.83 4.12
CA PRO A 287 20.38 -24.53 4.10
C PRO A 287 19.52 -25.76 3.81
N LEU A 288 18.37 -25.86 4.49
CA LEU A 288 17.34 -26.85 4.20
C LEU A 288 16.46 -26.32 3.06
N VAL A 289 16.42 -27.01 1.93
CA VAL A 289 15.70 -26.57 0.73
C VAL A 289 14.48 -27.46 0.49
N LEU A 290 13.29 -26.87 0.55
CA LEU A 290 12.01 -27.54 0.40
C LEU A 290 11.46 -27.27 -1.01
N ASN A 291 11.76 -28.18 -1.94
CA ASN A 291 11.40 -28.05 -3.37
C ASN A 291 9.95 -28.45 -3.67
N HIS A 292 9.31 -29.20 -2.78
CA HIS A 292 7.97 -29.74 -2.97
C HIS A 292 7.08 -29.43 -1.77
N PRO A 293 5.74 -29.43 -1.93
CA PRO A 293 4.82 -29.28 -0.81
C PRO A 293 5.08 -30.37 0.25
N VAL A 294 5.44 -29.95 1.45
CA VAL A 294 5.81 -30.86 2.55
C VAL A 294 5.28 -30.37 3.89
N THR A 295 4.89 -31.30 4.76
CA THR A 295 4.62 -31.04 6.17
C THR A 295 5.80 -31.54 6.99
N LEU A 296 6.62 -30.62 7.49
CA LEU A 296 7.68 -30.90 8.45
C LEU A 296 7.19 -30.58 9.86
N THR A 297 7.00 -31.61 10.69
CA THR A 297 6.34 -31.47 12.00
C THR A 297 7.10 -32.22 13.08
N ALA A 298 7.16 -31.70 14.31
CA ALA A 298 7.69 -32.44 15.44
C ALA A 298 6.70 -33.51 15.94
N GLU A 299 7.20 -34.69 16.35
CA GLU A 299 6.38 -35.73 17.02
C GLU A 299 6.03 -35.34 18.47
N GLY A 300 6.83 -34.45 19.06
CA GLY A 300 6.66 -33.92 20.40
C GLY A 300 7.69 -32.83 20.70
N PRO A 301 7.68 -32.26 21.91
CA PRO A 301 8.66 -31.25 22.29
C PRO A 301 10.10 -31.76 22.18
N GLY A 302 11.02 -30.87 21.78
CA GLY A 302 12.46 -31.15 21.84
C GLY A 302 13.17 -31.40 20.50
N ALA A 303 12.48 -31.30 19.36
CA ALA A 303 13.14 -31.25 18.06
C ALA A 303 13.76 -29.86 17.82
N THR A 304 15.06 -29.81 17.50
CA THR A 304 15.80 -28.58 17.19
C THR A 304 16.60 -28.73 15.91
N LEU A 305 16.39 -27.83 14.95
CA LEU A 305 17.27 -27.65 13.81
C LEU A 305 18.40 -26.69 14.20
N LEU A 306 19.63 -27.20 14.28
CA LEU A 306 20.81 -26.42 14.62
C LEU A 306 21.67 -26.21 13.36
N PHE A 307 21.62 -24.99 12.84
CA PHE A 307 22.40 -24.59 11.68
C PHE A 307 23.82 -24.18 12.07
N GLU A 308 24.78 -24.54 11.24
CA GLU A 308 26.19 -24.19 11.37
C GLU A 308 26.74 -23.86 9.98
N GLN A 309 27.49 -22.76 9.88
CA GLN A 309 28.13 -22.35 8.62
C GLN A 309 29.65 -22.36 8.82
N GLY A 310 30.34 -23.22 8.09
CA GLY A 310 31.80 -23.33 8.13
C GLY A 310 32.47 -22.08 7.55
N PRO A 311 33.75 -21.79 7.87
CA PRO A 311 34.43 -20.55 7.45
C PRO A 311 34.52 -20.32 5.92
N GLY A 312 34.51 -21.40 5.12
CA GLY A 312 34.61 -21.35 3.66
C GLY A 312 33.27 -21.39 2.92
N ASP A 313 32.15 -21.58 3.62
CA ASP A 313 30.85 -21.73 2.98
C ASP A 313 30.37 -20.40 2.38
N PRO A 314 29.63 -20.43 1.26
CA PRO A 314 29.08 -19.22 0.67
C PRO A 314 28.05 -18.58 1.61
N PRO A 315 27.86 -17.24 1.51
CA PRO A 315 26.80 -16.57 2.24
C PRO A 315 25.42 -17.16 1.91
N TRP A 316 24.56 -17.27 2.91
CA TRP A 316 23.22 -17.83 2.76
C TRP A 316 22.20 -16.76 2.42
N THR A 317 21.16 -17.12 1.67
CA THR A 317 19.98 -16.27 1.45
C THR A 317 18.87 -16.61 2.44
N ALA A 318 18.74 -17.89 2.81
CA ALA A 318 17.93 -18.36 3.92
C ALA A 318 18.52 -19.61 4.60
N ALA A 319 18.18 -19.87 5.86
CA ALA A 319 18.52 -21.15 6.51
C ALA A 319 17.54 -22.28 6.13
N ILE A 320 16.24 -21.96 6.02
CA ILE A 320 15.21 -22.82 5.46
C ILE A 320 14.61 -22.11 4.25
N LYS A 321 14.68 -22.76 3.08
CA LYS A 321 14.18 -22.23 1.82
C LYS A 321 12.91 -22.96 1.40
N VAL A 322 11.84 -22.20 1.14
CA VAL A 322 10.52 -22.73 0.74
C VAL A 322 10.24 -22.37 -0.71
N HIS A 323 10.26 -23.37 -1.61
CA HIS A 323 9.96 -23.16 -3.03
C HIS A 323 8.52 -23.53 -3.41
N ALA A 324 7.81 -24.28 -2.57
CA ALA A 324 6.47 -24.77 -2.89
C ALA A 324 5.39 -24.25 -1.92
N GLY A 325 4.20 -23.97 -2.48
CA GLY A 325 2.99 -23.73 -1.70
C GLY A 325 2.57 -24.95 -0.87
N ARG A 326 1.63 -24.76 0.05
CA ARG A 326 1.13 -25.79 0.99
C ARG A 326 2.22 -26.49 1.80
N THR A 327 3.36 -25.83 1.97
CA THR A 327 4.41 -26.24 2.90
C THR A 327 4.03 -25.84 4.33
N THR A 328 4.16 -26.78 5.26
CA THR A 328 3.90 -26.60 6.69
C THR A 328 5.16 -26.88 7.50
N LEU A 329 5.54 -25.95 8.37
CA LEU A 329 6.58 -26.13 9.39
C LEU A 329 5.93 -26.02 10.76
N ASP A 330 6.02 -27.07 11.58
CA ASP A 330 5.28 -27.15 12.83
C ASP A 330 6.07 -27.70 14.03
N GLY A 331 6.03 -26.98 15.16
CA GLY A 331 6.33 -27.55 16.47
C GLY A 331 7.80 -27.77 16.85
N PHE A 332 8.77 -27.24 16.08
CA PHE A 332 10.20 -27.41 16.35
C PHE A 332 10.94 -26.08 16.52
N ALA A 333 12.15 -26.14 17.09
CA ALA A 333 13.03 -24.99 17.26
C ALA A 333 14.04 -24.83 16.13
N VAL A 334 14.40 -23.60 15.79
CA VAL A 334 15.51 -23.26 14.88
C VAL A 334 16.56 -22.45 15.62
N ARG A 335 17.81 -22.89 15.56
CA ARG A 335 18.97 -22.31 16.27
C ARG A 335 20.21 -22.29 15.39
N PHE A 336 21.21 -21.52 15.80
CA PHE A 336 22.49 -21.40 15.12
C PHE A 336 23.63 -21.63 16.10
N ALA A 337 24.64 -22.40 15.68
CA ALA A 337 25.82 -22.70 16.50
C ALA A 337 26.79 -21.52 16.65
N GLY A 338 26.68 -20.54 15.74
CA GLY A 338 27.48 -19.32 15.72
C GLY A 338 26.92 -18.31 14.72
N PRO A 339 27.63 -17.21 14.45
CA PRO A 339 27.24 -16.23 13.44
C PRO A 339 27.12 -16.86 12.05
N VAL A 340 26.25 -16.30 11.22
CA VAL A 340 26.07 -16.72 9.82
C VAL A 340 26.38 -15.54 8.90
N ARG A 341 27.15 -15.80 7.85
CA ARG A 341 27.35 -14.87 6.74
C ARG A 341 26.13 -14.94 5.83
N TRP A 342 25.45 -13.82 5.71
CA TRP A 342 24.27 -13.66 4.86
C TRP A 342 24.61 -12.93 3.58
N ASP A 343 23.89 -13.24 2.50
CA ASP A 343 24.01 -12.50 1.24
C ASP A 343 23.23 -11.17 1.32
N PRO A 344 23.89 -10.00 1.26
CA PRO A 344 23.23 -8.71 1.38
C PRO A 344 22.45 -8.30 0.13
N GLY A 345 22.66 -8.97 -1.02
CA GLY A 345 21.99 -8.64 -2.27
C GLY A 345 20.71 -9.45 -2.52
N VAL A 346 20.11 -10.00 -1.47
CA VAL A 346 18.78 -10.62 -1.51
C VAL A 346 17.73 -9.53 -1.36
N ALA A 347 16.74 -9.53 -2.25
CA ALA A 347 15.62 -8.61 -2.17
C ALA A 347 14.89 -8.77 -0.83
N HIS A 348 14.69 -7.66 -0.13
CA HIS A 348 14.11 -7.63 1.23
C HIS A 348 14.91 -8.42 2.29
N GLY A 349 16.20 -8.63 2.04
CA GLY A 349 17.17 -9.15 3.01
C GLY A 349 17.16 -10.67 3.21
N PRO A 350 18.17 -11.19 3.92
CA PRO A 350 18.28 -12.61 4.26
C PRO A 350 17.31 -13.02 5.38
N ALA A 351 17.04 -14.33 5.50
CA ALA A 351 16.06 -14.83 6.47
C ALA A 351 16.43 -16.17 7.15
N VAL A 352 15.83 -16.45 8.30
CA VAL A 352 15.83 -17.81 8.88
C VAL A 352 14.95 -18.71 8.02
N ILE A 353 13.71 -18.31 7.76
CA ILE A 353 12.81 -18.97 6.80
C ILE A 353 12.55 -17.99 5.65
N GLY A 354 12.87 -18.39 4.42
CA GLY A 354 12.65 -17.55 3.23
C GLY A 354 11.95 -18.31 2.11
N THR A 355 11.02 -17.66 1.42
CA THR A 355 10.53 -18.18 0.12
C THR A 355 11.56 -17.96 -0.98
N THR A 356 11.28 -18.44 -2.19
CA THR A 356 12.03 -18.07 -3.40
C THR A 356 12.41 -16.58 -3.43
N ASP A 357 13.63 -16.29 -3.87
CA ASP A 357 14.17 -14.94 -4.04
C ASP A 357 14.94 -14.74 -5.34
N ASN A 358 15.47 -13.53 -5.52
CA ASN A 358 16.18 -13.09 -6.72
C ASN A 358 17.51 -13.83 -6.99
N ARG A 359 17.94 -14.76 -6.12
CA ARG A 359 19.11 -15.62 -6.34
C ARG A 359 18.75 -17.02 -6.80
N ASP A 360 17.47 -17.40 -6.73
CA ASP A 360 17.02 -18.70 -7.22
C ASP A 360 16.66 -18.62 -8.70
N SER A 361 16.87 -19.72 -9.43
CA SER A 361 16.40 -19.86 -10.82
C SER A 361 15.43 -21.03 -10.94
N GLY A 362 14.39 -20.88 -11.77
CA GLY A 362 13.44 -21.96 -12.06
C GLY A 362 12.31 -22.19 -11.05
N HIS A 363 12.18 -21.38 -10.00
CA HIS A 363 11.18 -21.57 -8.92
C HIS A 363 10.03 -20.56 -8.94
N ASN A 364 9.43 -20.36 -10.12
CA ASN A 364 8.33 -19.40 -10.37
C ASN A 364 6.94 -19.94 -9.92
N GLU A 365 6.92 -21.03 -9.15
CA GLU A 365 5.69 -21.66 -8.69
C GLU A 365 4.97 -20.78 -7.66
N LEU A 366 3.64 -20.77 -7.74
CA LEU A 366 2.79 -20.04 -6.82
C LEU A 366 2.88 -20.62 -5.40
N LYS A 367 3.07 -19.77 -4.40
CA LYS A 367 3.17 -20.16 -3.00
C LYS A 367 1.94 -19.67 -2.25
N LEU A 368 0.97 -20.57 -2.09
CA LEU A 368 -0.28 -20.35 -1.35
C LEU A 368 -0.40 -21.36 -0.20
N GLY A 369 -1.06 -20.95 0.87
CA GLY A 369 -1.39 -21.84 1.99
C GLY A 369 -0.17 -22.30 2.79
N LEU A 370 0.85 -21.44 2.91
CA LEU A 370 1.99 -21.71 3.79
C LEU A 370 1.54 -21.70 5.25
N ALA A 371 2.15 -22.54 6.07
CA ALA A 371 1.85 -22.61 7.50
C ALA A 371 3.12 -22.71 8.34
N PHE A 372 3.31 -21.77 9.26
CA PHE A 372 4.42 -21.72 10.19
C PHE A 372 3.85 -21.65 11.60
N THR A 373 3.76 -22.80 12.27
CA THR A 373 3.00 -22.91 13.51
C THR A 373 3.81 -23.50 14.65
N ARG A 374 3.60 -22.99 15.87
CA ARG A 374 4.25 -23.50 17.09
C ARG A 374 5.77 -23.63 16.99
N LEU A 375 6.41 -22.81 16.17
CA LEU A 375 7.86 -22.79 16.01
C LEU A 375 8.50 -21.97 17.12
N ASP A 376 9.72 -22.33 17.48
CA ASP A 376 10.59 -21.50 18.30
C ASP A 376 11.77 -21.04 17.45
N LEU A 377 11.71 -19.81 16.95
CA LEU A 377 12.67 -19.26 16.00
C LEU A 377 13.59 -18.24 16.68
N ALA A 378 14.89 -18.42 16.49
CA ALA A 378 15.89 -17.43 16.86
C ALA A 378 16.85 -17.18 15.68
N THR A 379 17.18 -15.91 15.43
CA THR A 379 18.27 -15.55 14.51
C THR A 379 19.64 -15.92 15.07
N PRO A 380 20.69 -16.05 14.24
CA PRO A 380 22.05 -16.26 14.75
C PRO A 380 22.50 -15.11 15.64
N PRO A 381 23.48 -15.34 16.54
CA PRO A 381 24.14 -14.26 17.26
C PRO A 381 24.83 -13.28 16.31
N ALA A 382 25.01 -12.03 16.76
CA ALA A 382 25.69 -11.00 15.98
C ALA A 382 27.10 -11.44 15.57
N ALA A 383 27.53 -11.07 14.36
CA ALA A 383 28.91 -11.32 13.93
C ALA A 383 29.92 -10.51 14.74
N ASN A 384 29.59 -9.25 15.05
CA ASN A 384 30.35 -8.42 15.98
C ASN A 384 29.43 -7.83 17.08
N PRO A 385 29.34 -8.45 18.27
CA PRO A 385 28.48 -7.96 19.35
C PRO A 385 28.83 -6.56 19.89
N ALA A 386 30.00 -6.01 19.56
CA ALA A 386 30.40 -4.66 19.95
C ALA A 386 29.81 -3.58 19.02
N ASP A 387 29.38 -3.96 17.82
CA ASP A 387 28.73 -3.09 16.86
C ASP A 387 27.25 -3.46 16.72
N TRP A 388 26.44 -2.52 16.23
CA TRP A 388 25.04 -2.80 15.89
C TRP A 388 24.93 -3.31 14.46
N GLU A 389 24.35 -4.49 14.29
CA GLU A 389 23.98 -5.02 12.97
C GLU A 389 22.47 -5.33 12.88
N GLU A 390 21.91 -5.32 11.67
CA GLU A 390 20.50 -5.67 11.48
C GLU A 390 20.32 -7.18 11.64
N ALA A 391 19.39 -7.61 12.49
CA ALA A 391 19.03 -9.01 12.61
C ALA A 391 18.41 -9.50 11.29
N PRO A 392 18.78 -10.68 10.77
CA PRO A 392 18.12 -11.25 9.60
C PRO A 392 16.63 -11.47 9.88
N ARG A 393 15.82 -11.50 8.82
CA ARG A 393 14.38 -11.72 8.96
C ARG A 393 14.15 -13.07 9.60
N LEU A 394 13.20 -13.18 10.52
CA LEU A 394 12.79 -14.51 11.00
C LEU A 394 12.07 -15.26 9.88
N ILE A 395 11.18 -14.57 9.18
CA ILE A 395 10.40 -15.13 8.08
C ILE A 395 10.34 -14.08 6.96
N ARG A 396 10.71 -14.41 5.73
CA ARG A 396 10.58 -13.55 4.53
C ARG A 396 9.75 -14.24 3.46
N LEU A 397 8.56 -13.70 3.16
CA LEU A 397 7.58 -14.30 2.25
C LEU A 397 7.31 -13.42 1.01
N ALA A 398 8.38 -12.95 0.36
CA ALA A 398 8.31 -11.98 -0.75
C ALA A 398 7.63 -12.49 -2.03
N ASP A 399 7.55 -13.81 -2.19
CA ASP A 399 6.99 -14.47 -3.38
C ASP A 399 5.84 -15.42 -3.00
N ALA A 400 5.12 -15.09 -1.92
CA ALA A 400 3.97 -15.87 -1.46
C ALA A 400 2.71 -15.02 -1.37
N GLU A 401 1.58 -15.62 -1.72
CA GLU A 401 0.26 -14.96 -1.80
C GLU A 401 -0.67 -15.41 -0.65
N GLY A 402 -0.12 -15.84 0.49
CA GLY A 402 -0.92 -16.07 1.69
C GLY A 402 -0.61 -17.35 2.48
N GLY A 403 -1.11 -17.36 3.71
CA GLY A 403 -0.83 -18.41 4.68
C GLY A 403 -1.03 -17.96 6.13
N ARG A 404 -0.42 -18.70 7.07
CA ARG A 404 -0.55 -18.44 8.51
C ARG A 404 0.75 -18.60 9.27
N ILE A 405 0.95 -17.74 10.27
CA ILE A 405 2.09 -17.68 11.19
C ILE A 405 1.51 -17.62 12.60
N GLU A 406 1.41 -18.76 13.27
CA GLU A 406 0.59 -18.87 14.49
C GLU A 406 1.27 -19.58 15.66
N GLY A 407 1.11 -19.03 16.86
CA GLY A 407 1.58 -19.68 18.09
C GLY A 407 3.09 -19.82 18.20
N ASN A 408 3.87 -19.01 17.48
CA ASN A 408 5.32 -19.11 17.46
C ASN A 408 5.97 -18.30 18.60
N THR A 409 7.13 -18.74 19.07
CA THR A 409 8.07 -17.93 19.84
C THR A 409 9.13 -17.37 18.90
N LEU A 410 9.29 -16.05 18.87
CA LEU A 410 10.07 -15.35 17.85
C LEU A 410 11.15 -14.48 18.50
N ARG A 411 12.42 -14.66 18.13
CA ARG A 411 13.53 -13.81 18.61
C ARG A 411 14.49 -13.44 17.49
N GLY A 412 14.39 -12.22 16.97
CA GLY A 412 15.20 -11.79 15.83
C GLY A 412 14.56 -10.68 15.00
N GLY A 413 14.92 -10.60 13.72
CA GLY A 413 14.38 -9.64 12.77
C GLY A 413 12.90 -9.88 12.41
N PRO A 414 12.36 -9.12 11.44
CA PRO A 414 10.94 -9.11 11.18
C PRO A 414 10.41 -10.43 10.59
N VAL A 415 9.11 -10.63 10.78
CA VAL A 415 8.26 -11.40 9.88
C VAL A 415 7.82 -10.46 8.74
N GLU A 416 8.29 -10.71 7.53
CA GLU A 416 8.09 -9.87 6.35
C GLU A 416 7.11 -10.52 5.37
N LEU A 417 5.99 -9.84 5.12
CA LEU A 417 4.84 -10.32 4.36
C LEU A 417 4.54 -9.42 3.16
N PHE A 418 4.01 -10.04 2.12
CA PHE A 418 3.60 -9.37 0.89
C PHE A 418 2.20 -9.85 0.54
N GLU A 419 1.38 -8.92 0.06
CA GLU A 419 0.03 -9.25 -0.39
C GLU A 419 -0.80 -9.92 0.72
N GLY A 420 -1.58 -10.94 0.40
CA GLY A 420 -2.42 -11.67 1.34
C GLY A 420 -3.27 -12.72 0.64
N PRO A 421 -4.18 -13.39 1.37
CA PRO A 421 -4.50 -13.19 2.79
C PRO A 421 -3.44 -13.80 3.73
N TRP A 422 -3.14 -13.12 4.84
CA TRP A 422 -2.23 -13.63 5.87
C TRP A 422 -2.89 -13.62 7.25
N THR A 423 -2.60 -14.63 8.07
CA THR A 423 -2.90 -14.60 9.51
C THR A 423 -1.61 -14.67 10.31
N VAL A 424 -1.38 -13.70 11.17
CA VAL A 424 -0.28 -13.64 12.15
C VAL A 424 -0.92 -13.61 13.54
N ALA A 425 -1.03 -14.76 14.19
CA ALA A 425 -1.83 -14.89 15.41
C ALA A 425 -1.11 -15.56 16.57
N ASP A 426 -1.39 -15.10 17.79
CA ASP A 426 -0.99 -15.77 19.02
C ASP A 426 0.55 -15.99 19.16
N ASN A 427 1.37 -15.16 18.50
CA ASN A 427 2.83 -15.26 18.56
C ASN A 427 3.40 -14.49 19.77
N ASP A 428 4.51 -14.97 20.32
CA ASP A 428 5.30 -14.34 21.38
C ASP A 428 6.64 -13.85 20.81
N TYR A 429 6.69 -12.58 20.39
CA TYR A 429 7.90 -11.92 19.92
C TYR A 429 8.71 -11.35 21.08
N ARG A 430 9.95 -11.83 21.21
CA ARG A 430 10.84 -11.65 22.36
C ARG A 430 11.97 -10.64 22.14
N GLY A 431 11.86 -9.79 21.13
CA GLY A 431 12.92 -8.87 20.70
C GLY A 431 13.96 -9.53 19.79
N THR A 432 15.09 -8.85 19.58
CA THR A 432 16.22 -9.38 18.81
C THR A 432 17.27 -10.03 19.71
N VAL A 433 18.29 -10.66 19.12
CA VAL A 433 19.45 -11.13 19.90
C VAL A 433 20.37 -9.95 20.26
N PRO A 434 21.18 -10.03 21.34
CA PRO A 434 22.13 -8.97 21.69
C PRO A 434 23.05 -8.57 20.54
N GLY A 435 23.38 -7.27 20.46
CA GLY A 435 24.21 -6.70 19.38
C GLY A 435 23.47 -6.49 18.06
N THR A 436 22.16 -6.79 17.98
CA THR A 436 21.39 -6.65 16.73
C THR A 436 20.19 -5.72 16.86
N PHE A 437 19.70 -5.18 15.76
CA PHE A 437 18.43 -4.44 15.74
C PHE A 437 17.47 -4.94 14.66
N ALA A 438 16.19 -4.65 14.83
CA ALA A 438 15.15 -4.92 13.85
C ALA A 438 14.32 -3.66 13.58
N PRO A 439 14.05 -3.33 12.30
CA PRO A 439 13.20 -2.18 11.96
C PRO A 439 11.75 -2.40 12.39
N ALA A 440 11.28 -3.65 12.46
CA ALA A 440 9.95 -4.02 12.94
C ALA A 440 9.93 -5.47 13.44
N ALA A 441 8.91 -5.85 14.20
CA ALA A 441 8.57 -7.26 14.47
C ALA A 441 7.77 -7.87 13.30
N ILE A 442 6.83 -7.12 12.72
CA ILE A 442 6.02 -7.53 11.56
C ILE A 442 6.07 -6.40 10.51
N GLY A 443 6.40 -6.76 9.27
CA GLY A 443 6.38 -5.88 8.09
C GLY A 443 5.43 -6.43 7.03
N GLY A 444 4.61 -5.56 6.43
CA GLY A 444 3.66 -5.91 5.37
C GLY A 444 3.71 -4.94 4.19
N HIS A 445 3.66 -5.47 2.96
CA HIS A 445 3.67 -4.69 1.73
C HIS A 445 2.47 -5.05 0.84
N TYR A 446 1.72 -4.05 0.37
CA TYR A 446 0.56 -4.25 -0.49
C TYR A 446 -0.50 -5.21 0.09
N THR A 447 -0.69 -5.15 1.41
CA THR A 447 -1.48 -6.15 2.15
C THR A 447 -2.96 -6.10 1.78
N PHE A 448 -3.62 -7.24 1.93
CA PHE A 448 -5.07 -7.30 1.95
C PHE A 448 -5.51 -8.51 2.76
N ASP A 449 -6.60 -8.32 3.51
CA ASP A 449 -7.14 -9.31 4.43
C ASP A 449 -6.08 -9.88 5.39
N LEU A 450 -5.08 -9.07 5.75
CA LEU A 450 -4.09 -9.41 6.78
C LEU A 450 -4.76 -9.36 8.15
N VAL A 451 -4.62 -10.41 8.95
CA VAL A 451 -5.06 -10.46 10.34
C VAL A 451 -3.84 -10.59 11.24
N VAL A 452 -3.53 -9.54 11.99
CA VAL A 452 -2.51 -9.54 13.07
C VAL A 452 -3.25 -9.52 14.40
N ARG A 453 -3.35 -10.67 15.07
CA ARG A 453 -4.18 -10.77 16.29
C ARG A 453 -3.54 -11.47 17.47
N ASN A 454 -3.87 -11.03 18.68
CA ASN A 454 -3.45 -11.68 19.93
C ASN A 454 -1.94 -11.90 20.07
N ASN A 455 -1.11 -11.17 19.33
CA ASN A 455 0.34 -11.31 19.44
C ASN A 455 0.81 -10.57 20.68
N ARG A 456 1.86 -11.09 21.32
CA ARG A 456 2.61 -10.40 22.35
C ARG A 456 3.98 -10.02 21.82
N ALA A 457 4.36 -8.76 21.95
CA ALA A 457 5.67 -8.28 21.56
C ALA A 457 6.32 -7.53 22.72
N ARG A 458 7.42 -8.08 23.23
CA ARG A 458 8.25 -7.45 24.26
C ARG A 458 9.67 -8.00 24.25
N PRO A 459 10.72 -7.20 24.49
CA PRO A 459 12.06 -7.74 24.70
C PRO A 459 12.08 -8.69 25.93
N VAL A 460 12.76 -9.84 25.81
CA VAL A 460 12.95 -10.79 26.93
C VAL A 460 14.44 -11.10 27.14
N GLY A 461 14.93 -10.85 28.37
CA GLY A 461 16.33 -11.02 28.72
C GLY A 461 17.24 -10.00 28.00
N PRO A 462 18.55 -10.26 27.89
CA PRO A 462 19.44 -9.47 27.04
C PRO A 462 18.92 -9.51 25.60
N SER A 463 18.44 -8.38 25.11
CA SER A 463 17.89 -8.22 23.77
C SER A 463 18.63 -7.08 23.08
N GLY A 464 18.70 -7.15 21.76
CA GLY A 464 18.99 -5.97 20.98
C GLY A 464 17.74 -5.10 20.82
N LYS A 465 17.74 -4.21 19.82
CA LYS A 465 16.71 -3.19 19.63
C LYS A 465 15.63 -3.62 18.63
N THR A 466 14.36 -3.43 18.98
CA THR A 466 13.26 -3.46 18.01
C THR A 466 12.60 -2.08 17.95
N TRP A 467 12.58 -1.47 16.77
CA TRP A 467 12.05 -0.11 16.60
C TRP A 467 10.54 -0.06 16.51
N ARG A 468 9.89 -1.05 15.87
CA ARG A 468 8.45 -1.04 15.63
C ARG A 468 7.82 -2.40 15.90
N PHE A 469 6.55 -2.42 16.28
CA PHE A 469 5.77 -3.64 16.29
C PHE A 469 5.30 -3.99 14.87
N LEU A 470 4.65 -3.04 14.19
CA LEU A 470 4.01 -3.27 12.91
C LEU A 470 4.30 -2.12 11.93
N VAL A 471 4.67 -2.47 10.70
CA VAL A 471 4.77 -1.54 9.58
C VAL A 471 4.02 -2.09 8.39
N LEU A 472 3.06 -1.34 7.85
CA LEU A 472 2.39 -1.65 6.58
C LEU A 472 2.71 -0.54 5.57
N THR A 473 3.14 -0.88 4.37
CA THR A 473 3.52 0.14 3.37
C THR A 473 2.83 -0.07 2.03
N GLN A 474 2.87 0.99 1.22
CA GLN A 474 2.33 1.08 -0.14
C GLN A 474 0.81 1.17 -0.20
N ARG A 475 0.11 0.14 0.30
CA ARG A 475 -1.36 0.05 0.40
C ARG A 475 -1.77 -1.12 1.30
N GLY A 476 -3.01 -1.06 1.79
CA GLY A 476 -3.68 -2.12 2.54
C GLY A 476 -5.16 -2.18 2.17
N THR A 477 -5.82 -3.32 2.36
CA THR A 477 -7.28 -3.41 2.25
C THR A 477 -7.87 -4.46 3.16
N ASN A 478 -8.78 -4.04 4.03
CA ASN A 478 -9.45 -4.88 5.04
C ASN A 478 -8.46 -5.57 6.00
N ASP A 479 -7.32 -4.94 6.31
CA ASP A 479 -6.40 -5.49 7.30
C ASP A 479 -6.93 -5.22 8.71
N ARG A 480 -6.66 -6.17 9.61
CA ARG A 480 -7.19 -6.22 10.98
C ARG A 480 -6.05 -6.45 11.96
N VAL A 481 -5.79 -5.46 12.80
CA VAL A 481 -4.78 -5.49 13.85
C VAL A 481 -5.50 -5.48 15.20
N GLU A 482 -5.63 -6.64 15.82
CA GLU A 482 -6.59 -6.87 16.90
C GLU A 482 -5.99 -7.47 18.17
N ASN A 483 -6.29 -6.89 19.33
CA ASN A 483 -5.98 -7.48 20.64
C ASN A 483 -4.48 -7.82 20.85
N ASN A 484 -3.57 -7.11 20.20
CA ASN A 484 -2.14 -7.30 20.39
C ASN A 484 -1.67 -6.58 21.66
N THR A 485 -0.65 -7.12 22.33
CA THR A 485 0.00 -6.49 23.49
C THR A 485 1.45 -6.18 23.16
N VAL A 486 1.80 -4.90 23.16
CA VAL A 486 3.12 -4.40 22.77
C VAL A 486 3.71 -3.63 23.95
N GLU A 487 4.84 -4.09 24.47
CA GLU A 487 5.49 -3.53 25.66
C GLU A 487 6.98 -3.27 25.36
N ALA A 488 7.47 -2.07 25.65
CA ALA A 488 8.89 -1.71 25.51
C ALA A 488 9.48 -1.91 24.09
N ILE A 489 8.63 -1.85 23.07
CA ILE A 489 8.99 -1.71 21.66
C ILE A 489 8.82 -0.23 21.28
N GLY A 490 9.61 0.25 20.33
CA GLY A 490 9.67 1.69 20.05
C GLY A 490 10.97 2.32 20.54
N PRO A 491 11.22 3.59 20.21
CA PRO A 491 12.31 4.39 20.78
C PRO A 491 12.28 4.38 22.29
N ARG A 492 13.44 4.35 22.93
CA ARG A 492 13.57 4.47 24.38
C ARG A 492 14.61 5.51 24.74
N ASP A 493 14.41 6.15 25.88
CA ASP A 493 15.30 7.21 26.38
C ASP A 493 16.68 6.65 26.78
N ASP A 494 16.73 5.35 27.10
CA ASP A 494 17.92 4.58 27.46
C ASP A 494 18.54 3.79 26.29
N ASP A 495 18.11 4.04 25.04
CA ASP A 495 18.69 3.39 23.86
C ASP A 495 20.18 3.76 23.70
N THR A 496 21.02 2.73 23.52
CA THR A 496 22.46 2.89 23.24
C THR A 496 22.79 2.85 21.73
N ILE A 497 21.82 2.51 20.90
CA ILE A 497 21.93 2.53 19.44
C ILE A 497 21.64 3.96 18.90
N PRO A 498 22.33 4.41 17.84
CA PRO A 498 21.99 5.67 17.18
C PRO A 498 20.53 5.73 16.74
N TRP A 499 19.97 6.93 16.80
CA TRP A 499 18.58 7.18 16.45
C TRP A 499 18.29 6.84 14.98
N ALA A 500 17.33 5.94 14.74
CA ALA A 500 17.00 5.45 13.40
C ALA A 500 15.90 6.26 12.67
N ASN A 501 15.50 7.43 13.21
CA ASN A 501 14.33 8.19 12.73
C ASN A 501 13.07 7.33 12.58
N ALA A 502 12.78 6.56 13.64
CA ALA A 502 11.70 5.58 13.68
C ALA A 502 10.85 5.74 14.95
N PRO A 503 10.12 6.87 15.10
CA PRO A 503 9.31 7.10 16.30
C PRO A 503 8.16 6.12 16.44
N GLU A 504 7.67 5.53 15.36
CA GLU A 504 6.36 4.88 15.30
C GLU A 504 6.39 3.44 15.81
N VAL A 505 5.53 3.06 16.75
CA VAL A 505 5.39 1.65 17.16
C VAL A 505 4.52 0.87 16.18
N ILE A 506 3.43 1.48 15.72
CA ILE A 506 2.59 0.98 14.62
C ILE A 506 2.56 2.05 13.53
N LEU A 507 2.87 1.66 12.30
CA LEU A 507 3.01 2.56 11.16
C LEU A 507 2.26 2.02 9.94
N THR A 508 1.51 2.89 9.26
CA THR A 508 1.06 2.66 7.87
C THR A 508 1.58 3.77 6.96
N GLU A 509 2.04 3.46 5.75
CA GLU A 509 2.57 4.48 4.84
C GLU A 509 2.02 4.34 3.41
N SER A 510 1.27 5.34 2.96
CA SER A 510 0.81 5.44 1.58
C SER A 510 0.65 6.88 1.13
N TYR A 511 1.59 7.36 0.33
CA TYR A 511 1.70 8.78 -0.04
C TYR A 511 1.53 9.04 -1.55
N HIS A 512 1.00 8.07 -2.30
CA HIS A 512 0.93 8.15 -3.75
C HIS A 512 -0.40 8.75 -4.25
N LEU A 513 -0.28 9.73 -5.14
CA LEU A 513 -1.39 10.37 -5.84
C LEU A 513 -1.26 10.15 -7.35
N ARG A 514 -2.33 9.70 -7.99
CA ARG A 514 -2.41 9.46 -9.45
C ARG A 514 -2.96 10.67 -10.19
N PHE A 515 -3.92 11.36 -9.58
CA PHE A 515 -4.61 12.50 -10.15
C PHE A 515 -5.21 13.37 -9.03
N GLU A 516 -5.30 14.67 -9.27
CA GLU A 516 -6.12 15.59 -8.49
C GLU A 516 -6.59 16.72 -9.39
N GLY A 517 -7.87 17.08 -9.32
CA GLY A 517 -8.47 18.12 -10.16
C GLY A 517 -9.92 17.82 -10.53
N ARG A 518 -10.45 18.55 -11.52
CA ARG A 518 -11.81 18.32 -12.03
C ARG A 518 -11.88 17.16 -13.01
N LEU A 519 -12.99 16.43 -12.95
CA LEU A 519 -13.32 15.39 -13.92
C LEU A 519 -13.71 16.01 -15.27
N SER A 520 -13.23 15.43 -16.36
CA SER A 520 -13.56 15.89 -17.73
C SER A 520 -14.91 15.34 -18.21
N ALA A 521 -15.34 14.21 -17.68
CA ALA A 521 -16.68 13.68 -17.89
C ALA A 521 -17.11 12.72 -16.78
N ILE A 522 -18.43 12.64 -16.57
CA ILE A 522 -19.11 11.69 -15.68
C ILE A 522 -20.32 11.13 -16.45
N SER A 523 -20.56 9.82 -16.40
CA SER A 523 -21.76 9.21 -17.00
C SER A 523 -23.03 9.66 -16.27
N SER A 524 -24.18 9.53 -16.93
CA SER A 524 -25.47 9.92 -16.35
C SER A 524 -25.80 9.20 -15.04
N ASP A 525 -25.32 7.96 -14.88
CA ASP A 525 -25.45 7.14 -13.68
C ASP A 525 -24.31 7.32 -12.67
N GLY A 526 -23.32 8.16 -12.96
CA GLY A 526 -22.19 8.45 -12.09
C GLY A 526 -21.13 7.35 -11.98
N ARG A 527 -21.26 6.22 -12.69
CA ARG A 527 -20.35 5.06 -12.55
C ARG A 527 -19.12 5.12 -13.45
N VAL A 528 -19.18 5.82 -14.57
CA VAL A 528 -18.02 6.03 -15.44
C VAL A 528 -17.54 7.45 -15.28
N VAL A 529 -16.27 7.59 -14.95
CA VAL A 529 -15.61 8.88 -14.82
C VAL A 529 -14.42 8.96 -15.76
N ARG A 530 -14.12 10.16 -16.22
CA ARG A 530 -12.93 10.44 -17.03
C ARG A 530 -12.17 11.63 -16.46
N ILE A 531 -10.85 11.48 -16.35
CA ILE A 531 -9.92 12.57 -16.09
C ILE A 531 -9.42 13.14 -17.42
N PRO A 532 -9.02 14.42 -17.51
CA PRO A 532 -8.57 15.01 -18.78
C PRO A 532 -7.27 14.36 -19.26
N ARG A 533 -6.18 14.55 -18.51
CA ARG A 533 -4.86 13.97 -18.78
C ARG A 533 -4.35 13.29 -17.51
N ARG A 534 -3.70 12.14 -17.67
CA ARG A 534 -2.97 11.51 -16.57
C ARG A 534 -1.69 12.31 -16.29
N ILE A 535 -1.52 12.71 -15.03
CA ILE A 535 -0.39 13.52 -14.58
C ILE A 535 0.51 12.73 -13.61
N GLY A 536 -0.04 11.82 -12.81
CA GLY A 536 0.73 10.93 -11.94
C GLY A 536 1.08 9.57 -12.57
N GLN A 537 1.49 8.65 -11.70
CA GLN A 537 1.68 7.24 -12.03
C GLN A 537 0.38 6.60 -12.58
N PRO A 538 0.44 5.45 -13.29
CA PRO A 538 -0.76 4.76 -13.77
C PRO A 538 -1.74 4.43 -12.64
N THR A 539 -3.01 4.79 -12.85
CA THR A 539 -4.11 4.35 -11.99
C THR A 539 -4.32 2.85 -12.15
N VAL A 540 -4.55 2.17 -11.04
CA VAL A 540 -4.84 0.73 -10.99
C VAL A 540 -6.20 0.47 -10.35
N MET A 541 -6.72 -0.74 -10.47
CA MET A 541 -7.95 -1.11 -9.74
C MET A 541 -7.67 -1.15 -8.24
N GLY A 542 -8.72 -0.89 -7.46
CA GLY A 542 -8.60 -0.72 -6.02
C GLY A 542 -8.16 0.69 -5.61
N ASP A 543 -7.58 1.50 -6.51
CA ASP A 543 -7.34 2.93 -6.26
C ASP A 543 -8.67 3.63 -5.92
N VAL A 544 -8.57 4.66 -5.08
CA VAL A 544 -9.72 5.34 -4.51
C VAL A 544 -9.92 6.69 -5.18
N VAL A 545 -11.16 6.97 -5.61
CA VAL A 545 -11.64 8.29 -6.03
C VAL A 545 -12.20 9.00 -4.80
N ALA A 546 -11.45 9.96 -4.29
CA ALA A 546 -11.79 10.77 -3.12
C ALA A 546 -12.41 12.11 -3.57
N ILE A 547 -13.55 12.49 -2.99
CA ILE A 547 -14.27 13.72 -3.35
C ILE A 547 -13.76 14.87 -2.47
N LEU A 548 -13.15 15.88 -3.10
CA LEU A 548 -12.45 16.96 -2.39
C LEU A 548 -13.28 18.22 -2.23
N SER A 549 -14.34 18.40 -3.02
CA SER A 549 -15.17 19.62 -3.03
C SER A 549 -16.66 19.32 -3.19
N GLY A 550 -17.48 20.33 -2.89
CA GLY A 550 -18.94 20.26 -2.97
C GLY A 550 -19.60 19.57 -1.77
N PRO A 551 -20.93 19.35 -1.83
CA PRO A 551 -21.72 18.82 -0.71
C PRO A 551 -21.34 17.40 -0.26
N HIS A 552 -20.57 16.68 -1.09
CA HIS A 552 -20.15 15.30 -0.84
C HIS A 552 -18.65 15.18 -0.57
N ALA A 553 -17.96 16.32 -0.35
CA ALA A 553 -16.56 16.33 0.03
C ALA A 553 -16.32 15.48 1.28
N GLY A 554 -15.23 14.71 1.30
CA GLY A 554 -14.94 13.76 2.38
C GLY A 554 -15.53 12.36 2.19
N THR A 555 -16.22 12.11 1.07
CA THR A 555 -16.67 10.76 0.68
C THR A 555 -15.80 10.21 -0.46
N TRP A 556 -15.90 8.91 -0.72
CA TRP A 556 -15.03 8.23 -1.67
C TRP A 556 -15.70 7.04 -2.37
N ARG A 557 -15.10 6.58 -3.48
CA ARG A 557 -15.48 5.40 -4.29
C ARG A 557 -14.22 4.64 -4.68
N LYS A 558 -14.33 3.33 -4.96
CA LYS A 558 -13.21 2.58 -5.53
C LYS A 558 -13.32 2.46 -7.03
N ILE A 559 -12.17 2.41 -7.68
CA ILE A 559 -12.08 2.03 -9.09
C ILE A 559 -12.24 0.51 -9.17
N ALA A 560 -13.40 0.08 -9.67
CA ALA A 560 -13.70 -1.32 -9.92
C ALA A 560 -12.96 -1.83 -11.16
N GLN A 561 -12.86 -1.02 -12.22
CA GLN A 561 -12.10 -1.34 -13.43
C GLN A 561 -11.47 -0.09 -14.07
N VAL A 562 -10.27 -0.26 -14.61
CA VAL A 562 -9.66 0.71 -15.54
C VAL A 562 -10.12 0.36 -16.95
N ILE A 563 -10.85 1.28 -17.62
CA ILE A 563 -11.33 1.08 -18.98
C ILE A 563 -10.25 1.48 -19.98
N ASP A 564 -9.65 2.66 -19.76
CA ASP A 564 -8.51 3.20 -20.48
C ASP A 564 -7.65 4.04 -19.51
N PRO A 565 -6.46 4.55 -19.90
CA PRO A 565 -5.57 5.30 -18.99
C PRO A 565 -6.18 6.55 -18.33
N THR A 566 -7.36 7.00 -18.78
CA THR A 566 -8.07 8.18 -18.28
C THR A 566 -9.52 7.92 -17.90
N THR A 567 -10.08 6.75 -18.21
CA THR A 567 -11.49 6.42 -17.99
C THR A 567 -11.63 5.23 -17.06
N PHE A 568 -12.45 5.39 -16.02
CA PHE A 568 -12.57 4.43 -14.92
C PHE A 568 -14.03 4.07 -14.67
N LEU A 569 -14.27 2.80 -14.34
CA LEU A 569 -15.54 2.31 -13.81
C LEU A 569 -15.44 2.26 -12.28
N LEU A 570 -16.39 2.89 -11.60
CA LEU A 570 -16.47 2.94 -10.15
C LEU A 570 -17.35 1.82 -9.58
N ASP A 571 -17.01 1.38 -8.38
CA ASP A 571 -17.77 0.37 -7.63
C ASP A 571 -19.20 0.84 -7.29
N ALA A 572 -19.35 2.13 -7.00
CA ALA A 572 -20.61 2.83 -6.81
C ALA A 572 -20.64 4.21 -7.50
N PRO A 573 -21.83 4.73 -7.84
CA PRO A 573 -21.98 6.04 -8.47
C PRO A 573 -21.31 7.18 -7.72
N LEU A 574 -20.61 8.05 -8.45
CA LEU A 574 -20.20 9.36 -7.95
C LEU A 574 -21.45 10.25 -7.82
N PRO A 575 -21.70 10.87 -6.65
CA PRO A 575 -22.87 11.72 -6.47
C PRO A 575 -22.74 13.01 -7.30
N ARG A 576 -23.87 13.58 -7.71
CA ARG A 576 -23.89 14.85 -8.47
C ARG A 576 -23.27 15.98 -7.64
N GLY A 577 -22.57 16.91 -8.29
CA GLY A 577 -21.86 18.00 -7.61
C GLY A 577 -20.48 17.62 -7.07
N SER A 578 -19.97 16.43 -7.39
CA SER A 578 -18.60 16.01 -7.11
C SER A 578 -17.65 16.56 -8.17
N GLU A 579 -17.29 17.84 -8.04
CA GLU A 579 -16.59 18.56 -9.10
C GLU A 579 -15.08 18.31 -9.09
N THR A 580 -14.47 18.27 -7.91
CA THR A 580 -13.02 18.03 -7.74
C THR A 580 -12.79 16.74 -6.98
N ILE A 581 -11.91 15.91 -7.51
CA ILE A 581 -11.52 14.64 -6.91
C ILE A 581 -10.00 14.55 -6.77
N SER A 582 -9.56 13.59 -5.96
CA SER A 582 -8.26 12.95 -6.11
C SER A 582 -8.41 11.47 -6.39
N ILE A 583 -7.39 10.89 -7.03
CA ILE A 583 -7.25 9.44 -7.24
C ILE A 583 -5.93 9.02 -6.62
N GLY A 584 -5.96 8.08 -5.67
CA GLY A 584 -4.77 7.63 -4.97
C GLY A 584 -4.83 6.16 -4.58
N THR A 585 -3.65 5.57 -4.43
CA THR A 585 -3.50 4.27 -3.76
C THR A 585 -3.50 4.51 -2.25
N GLY A 586 -4.16 3.67 -1.46
CA GLY A 586 -4.22 3.87 -0.02
C GLY A 586 -4.61 2.64 0.76
N PHE A 587 -4.79 2.85 2.06
CA PHE A 587 -5.31 1.90 3.02
C PHE A 587 -6.84 2.00 3.07
N VAL A 588 -7.54 0.89 2.91
CA VAL A 588 -9.00 0.87 2.78
C VAL A 588 -9.61 -0.10 3.79
N ASN A 589 -10.46 0.42 4.67
CA ASN A 589 -11.17 -0.32 5.72
C ASN A 589 -10.24 -1.00 6.75
N GLU A 590 -9.08 -0.41 7.04
CA GLU A 590 -8.21 -0.93 8.10
C GLU A 590 -8.88 -0.86 9.46
N THR A 591 -8.64 -1.86 10.30
CA THR A 591 -9.16 -1.92 11.66
C THR A 591 -8.02 -2.14 12.65
N PHE A 592 -7.85 -1.21 13.57
CA PHE A 592 -6.96 -1.32 14.73
C PHE A 592 -7.84 -1.38 15.98
N GLU A 593 -8.00 -2.56 16.57
CA GLU A 593 -8.97 -2.77 17.64
C GLU A 593 -8.43 -3.52 18.86
N GLY A 594 -8.71 -3.01 20.06
CA GLY A 594 -8.40 -3.73 21.31
C GLY A 594 -6.91 -3.88 21.62
N ASN A 595 -6.02 -3.21 20.89
CA ASN A 595 -4.58 -3.32 21.10
C ASN A 595 -4.16 -2.57 22.37
N THR A 596 -3.17 -3.10 23.08
CA THR A 596 -2.45 -2.39 24.14
C THR A 596 -1.03 -2.08 23.68
N VAL A 597 -0.67 -0.80 23.65
CA VAL A 597 0.68 -0.33 23.33
C VAL A 597 1.21 0.47 24.50
N ASP A 598 2.31 0.00 25.10
CA ASP A 598 2.98 0.64 26.23
C ASP A 598 4.40 1.07 25.85
N SER A 599 4.55 2.38 25.67
CA SER A 599 5.79 3.05 25.28
C SER A 599 6.33 3.95 26.39
N ARG A 600 6.01 3.64 27.66
CA ARG A 600 6.65 4.31 28.80
C ARG A 600 8.18 4.09 28.78
N GLY A 601 8.91 5.17 29.08
CA GLY A 601 10.37 5.22 28.98
C GLY A 601 10.92 5.52 27.58
N GLY A 602 10.07 6.04 26.69
CA GLY A 602 10.49 6.52 25.37
C GLY A 602 9.78 7.82 24.99
N GLY A 603 10.35 8.97 25.39
CA GLY A 603 9.83 10.32 25.07
C GLY A 603 9.92 10.69 23.58
N LYS A 604 10.34 9.76 22.72
CA LYS A 604 10.33 9.89 21.25
C LYS A 604 9.38 8.91 20.56
N ALA A 605 8.77 8.00 21.30
CA ALA A 605 7.90 6.97 20.74
C ALA A 605 6.51 7.54 20.41
N ASP A 606 6.01 7.24 19.22
CA ASP A 606 4.66 7.55 18.78
C ASP A 606 3.90 6.22 18.63
N ASN A 607 2.84 5.97 19.39
CA ASN A 607 2.28 4.60 19.49
C ASN A 607 1.60 4.14 18.19
N LEU A 608 0.85 5.03 17.52
CA LEU A 608 0.10 4.71 16.31
C LEU A 608 0.16 5.86 15.30
N VAL A 609 0.87 5.68 14.19
CA VAL A 609 1.09 6.73 13.19
C VAL A 609 0.54 6.23 11.86
N LEU A 610 -0.57 6.84 11.40
CA LEU A 610 -1.26 6.50 10.16
C LEU A 610 -1.24 7.68 9.18
N PRO A 611 -0.08 7.97 8.59
CA PRO A 611 0.06 9.02 7.59
C PRO A 611 -0.41 8.56 6.21
N GLY A 612 -1.05 9.48 5.52
CA GLY A 612 -1.27 9.36 4.09
C GLY A 612 -2.70 8.99 3.68
N ASN A 613 -2.84 8.26 2.57
CA ASN A 613 -4.12 7.86 1.99
C ASN A 613 -4.82 6.80 2.86
N HIS A 614 -5.93 7.18 3.49
CA HIS A 614 -6.76 6.30 4.32
C HIS A 614 -8.25 6.49 4.04
N TYR A 615 -8.97 5.38 3.95
CA TYR A 615 -10.39 5.36 3.59
C TYR A 615 -11.14 4.36 4.45
N GLY A 616 -12.04 4.83 5.32
CA GLY A 616 -12.84 3.97 6.19
C GLY A 616 -12.07 3.32 7.36
N THR A 617 -10.89 3.82 7.70
CA THR A 617 -10.05 3.33 8.82
C THR A 617 -10.79 3.42 10.15
N LYS A 618 -10.70 2.36 10.97
CA LYS A 618 -11.30 2.26 12.30
C LYS A 618 -10.21 2.05 13.35
N ILE A 619 -10.22 2.85 14.40
CA ILE A 619 -9.33 2.75 15.57
C ILE A 619 -10.23 2.65 16.80
N ARG A 620 -10.37 1.44 17.34
CA ARG A 620 -11.37 1.15 18.38
C ARG A 620 -10.79 0.51 19.63
N ASN A 621 -11.26 0.95 20.80
CA ASN A 621 -11.04 0.23 22.05
C ASN A 621 -9.56 -0.06 22.37
N ASN A 622 -8.62 0.70 21.81
CA ASN A 622 -7.19 0.52 22.06
C ASN A 622 -6.80 1.21 23.37
N ARG A 623 -5.76 0.70 24.02
CA ARG A 623 -5.10 1.33 25.17
C ARG A 623 -3.69 1.75 24.78
N LEU A 624 -3.44 3.05 24.76
CA LEU A 624 -2.19 3.67 24.31
C LEU A 624 -1.56 4.38 25.51
N ILE A 625 -0.40 3.90 25.97
CA ILE A 625 0.20 4.29 27.25
C ILE A 625 1.61 4.85 27.02
N GLY A 626 1.88 6.04 27.54
CA GLY A 626 3.20 6.67 27.42
C GLY A 626 3.52 7.13 26.00
N GLY A 627 4.82 7.33 25.76
CA GLY A 627 5.34 7.86 24.51
C GLY A 627 5.17 9.38 24.38
N ARG A 628 5.74 9.92 23.31
CA ARG A 628 5.51 11.29 22.87
C ARG A 628 4.08 11.45 22.41
N GLU A 629 3.68 10.78 21.33
CA GLU A 629 2.33 10.87 20.77
C GLU A 629 1.57 9.55 20.94
N ALA A 630 0.33 9.64 21.43
CA ALA A 630 -0.54 8.48 21.51
C ALA A 630 -0.97 8.01 20.11
N PHE A 631 -1.29 8.93 19.21
CA PHE A 631 -1.52 8.63 17.81
C PHE A 631 -1.29 9.86 16.94
N ARG A 632 -0.96 9.64 15.67
CA ARG A 632 -0.89 10.68 14.63
C ARG A 632 -1.62 10.21 13.39
N LEU A 633 -2.78 10.81 13.13
CA LEU A 633 -3.57 10.55 11.92
C LEU A 633 -3.59 11.82 11.11
N VAL A 634 -2.88 11.82 9.99
CA VAL A 634 -2.61 13.05 9.24
C VAL A 634 -2.75 12.81 7.74
N ALA A 635 -3.54 13.66 7.10
CA ALA A 635 -3.52 13.80 5.65
C ALA A 635 -2.23 14.54 5.27
N TYR A 636 -1.17 13.76 5.02
CA TYR A 636 0.17 14.26 4.71
C TYR A 636 0.28 14.76 3.27
N ALA A 637 1.40 15.40 2.95
CA ALA A 637 1.80 15.60 1.57
C ALA A 637 2.15 14.25 0.89
N THR A 638 2.10 14.21 -0.44
CA THR A 638 2.67 13.11 -1.23
C THR A 638 4.14 12.88 -0.86
N GLU A 639 4.72 11.70 -1.05
CA GLU A 639 6.13 11.43 -0.65
C GLU A 639 7.18 12.12 -1.55
N SER A 640 6.75 12.50 -2.76
CA SER A 640 7.53 13.20 -3.75
C SER A 640 6.62 14.18 -4.49
N PRO A 641 7.16 15.28 -5.04
CA PRO A 641 6.37 16.17 -5.86
C PRO A 641 5.99 15.45 -7.16
N GLY A 642 4.70 15.30 -7.42
CA GLY A 642 4.23 14.94 -8.75
C GLY A 642 4.40 16.12 -9.72
N PRO A 643 3.97 16.00 -10.99
CA PRO A 643 3.97 17.16 -11.88
C PRO A 643 2.98 18.26 -11.47
N PHE A 644 2.14 18.02 -10.45
CA PHE A 644 1.32 19.02 -9.76
C PHE A 644 1.99 19.61 -8.51
N GLY A 645 3.24 19.24 -8.20
CA GLY A 645 3.91 19.55 -6.94
C GLY A 645 3.52 18.61 -5.80
N TRP A 646 3.79 19.03 -4.56
CA TRP A 646 3.32 18.33 -3.37
C TRP A 646 1.85 18.68 -3.12
N SER A 647 0.99 17.66 -3.09
CA SER A 647 -0.43 17.78 -2.70
C SER A 647 -0.74 16.87 -1.52
N HIS A 648 -1.90 17.02 -0.90
CA HIS A 648 -2.31 16.18 0.21
C HIS A 648 -2.91 14.86 -0.23
N VAL A 649 -2.61 13.81 0.53
CA VAL A 649 -3.23 12.49 0.40
C VAL A 649 -4.40 12.36 1.39
N PRO A 650 -5.64 12.09 0.94
CA PRO A 650 -6.83 12.16 1.81
C PRO A 650 -6.93 11.10 2.92
N PHE A 651 -7.52 11.50 4.05
CA PHE A 651 -7.96 10.63 5.15
C PHE A 651 -9.48 10.75 5.34
N PHE A 652 -10.27 9.87 4.72
CA PHE A 652 -11.74 9.98 4.69
C PHE A 652 -12.47 8.84 5.38
N GLY A 653 -13.53 9.17 6.12
CA GLY A 653 -14.38 8.19 6.79
C GLY A 653 -13.69 7.50 7.99
N GLY A 654 -12.68 8.15 8.59
CA GLY A 654 -12.00 7.63 9.77
C GLY A 654 -12.94 7.59 10.99
N LEU A 655 -12.82 6.54 11.80
CA LEU A 655 -13.54 6.43 13.08
C LEU A 655 -12.58 6.09 14.21
N ILE A 656 -12.57 6.93 15.25
CA ILE A 656 -11.75 6.79 16.44
C ILE A 656 -12.68 6.70 17.64
N GLU A 657 -12.79 5.51 18.23
CA GLU A 657 -13.82 5.23 19.24
C GLU A 657 -13.34 4.40 20.42
N GLY A 658 -13.77 4.77 21.63
CA GLY A 658 -13.59 3.89 22.79
C GLY A 658 -12.15 3.73 23.26
N ASN A 659 -11.21 4.49 22.71
CA ASN A 659 -9.80 4.34 23.04
C ASN A 659 -9.48 5.00 24.38
N MET A 660 -8.50 4.43 25.09
CA MET A 660 -7.94 4.98 26.31
C MET A 660 -6.51 5.42 26.05
N ILE A 661 -6.27 6.72 26.22
CA ILE A 661 -4.97 7.37 26.07
C ILE A 661 -4.49 7.74 27.47
N GLU A 662 -3.32 7.25 27.86
CA GLU A 662 -2.77 7.38 29.20
C GLU A 662 -1.33 7.90 29.14
N ASP A 663 -1.03 8.97 29.88
CA ASP A 663 0.35 9.43 30.15
C ASP A 663 1.22 9.74 28.90
N SER A 664 0.59 10.18 27.79
CA SER A 664 1.31 10.66 26.60
C SER A 664 1.77 12.11 26.77
N GLU A 665 2.99 12.43 26.31
CA GLU A 665 3.62 13.75 26.46
C GLU A 665 3.02 14.83 25.55
N ALA A 666 2.51 14.44 24.38
CA ALA A 666 1.94 15.35 23.37
C ALA A 666 0.48 15.00 22.98
N GLY A 667 -0.09 13.94 23.56
CA GLY A 667 -1.44 13.50 23.26
C GLY A 667 -1.59 12.89 21.86
N GLY A 668 -2.78 12.95 21.30
CA GLY A 668 -3.06 12.55 19.91
C GLY A 668 -3.04 13.74 18.94
N ILE A 669 -2.72 13.50 17.67
CA ILE A 669 -2.73 14.50 16.59
C ILE A 669 -3.66 14.05 15.47
N LEU A 670 -4.58 14.94 15.09
CA LEU A 670 -5.48 14.80 13.95
C LEU A 670 -5.38 16.04 13.07
N GLY A 671 -4.99 15.92 11.81
CA GLY A 671 -4.89 17.11 10.97
C GLY A 671 -4.54 16.89 9.50
N VAL A 672 -4.48 18.02 8.79
CA VAL A 672 -3.98 18.12 7.41
C VAL A 672 -2.64 18.85 7.49
N ASP A 673 -1.58 18.25 6.94
CA ASP A 673 -0.22 18.77 7.06
C ASP A 673 -0.03 20.06 6.23
N HIS A 674 0.23 21.20 6.86
CA HIS A 674 0.47 22.48 6.18
C HIS A 674 1.97 22.83 6.06
N GLY A 675 2.81 21.82 5.88
CA GLY A 675 4.26 22.00 5.70
C GLY A 675 4.66 22.94 4.56
N PRO A 676 5.87 23.55 4.64
CA PRO A 676 6.33 24.59 3.71
C PRO A 676 6.52 24.11 2.26
N ASN A 677 6.47 22.79 2.04
CA ASN A 677 6.66 22.16 0.74
C ASN A 677 5.33 21.91 0.01
N THR A 678 4.19 21.96 0.70
CA THR A 678 2.88 21.61 0.13
C THR A 678 2.24 22.79 -0.56
N LYS A 679 1.66 22.57 -1.75
CA LYS A 679 0.93 23.63 -2.46
C LYS A 679 -0.34 24.03 -1.71
N SER A 680 -0.76 25.27 -1.90
CA SER A 680 -2.06 25.74 -1.42
C SER A 680 -3.21 24.96 -2.07
N ASN A 681 -4.16 24.53 -1.26
CA ASN A 681 -5.26 23.65 -1.61
C ASN A 681 -6.61 24.23 -1.14
N HIS A 682 -6.67 25.57 -1.06
CA HIS A 682 -7.79 26.33 -0.49
C HIS A 682 -9.16 25.89 -1.04
N GLY A 683 -10.10 25.57 -0.14
CA GLY A 683 -11.46 25.15 -0.50
C GLY A 683 -11.63 23.66 -0.79
N ARG A 684 -10.60 22.85 -0.55
CA ARG A 684 -10.66 21.37 -0.63
C ARG A 684 -10.66 20.74 0.75
N THR A 685 -11.32 19.60 0.86
CA THR A 685 -11.35 18.74 2.07
C THR A 685 -10.38 17.59 1.89
N TYR A 686 -9.48 17.36 2.85
CA TYR A 686 -8.57 16.19 2.85
C TYR A 686 -8.69 15.31 4.09
N MET A 687 -9.49 15.73 5.07
CA MET A 687 -9.74 14.93 6.26
C MET A 687 -11.20 14.99 6.66
N VAL A 688 -11.81 13.81 6.81
CA VAL A 688 -13.12 13.63 7.46
C VAL A 688 -13.01 12.43 8.38
N LEU A 689 -13.17 12.69 9.68
CA LEU A 689 -13.09 11.69 10.73
C LEU A 689 -14.16 11.92 11.79
N THR A 690 -14.48 10.86 12.52
CA THR A 690 -15.37 10.88 13.68
C THR A 690 -14.57 10.46 14.92
N LEU A 691 -14.59 11.31 15.94
CA LEU A 691 -14.04 11.02 17.27
C LEU A 691 -15.21 10.86 18.25
N ARG A 692 -15.32 9.71 18.93
CA ARG A 692 -16.38 9.48 19.93
C ARG A 692 -15.92 8.61 21.09
N ASN A 693 -16.36 8.91 22.31
CA ASN A 693 -16.15 8.06 23.49
C ASN A 693 -14.67 7.69 23.78
N ASN A 694 -13.72 8.59 23.52
CA ASN A 694 -12.31 8.36 23.86
C ASN A 694 -11.98 9.02 25.20
N THR A 695 -11.12 8.38 26.00
CA THR A 695 -10.71 8.87 27.31
C THR A 695 -9.23 9.25 27.27
N PHE A 696 -8.91 10.49 27.64
CA PHE A 696 -7.55 10.97 27.86
C PHE A 696 -7.33 11.11 29.35
N ARG A 697 -6.29 10.46 29.88
CA ARG A 697 -6.00 10.39 31.32
C ARG A 697 -4.52 10.64 31.58
N TRP A 698 -4.24 11.36 32.66
CA TRP A 698 -2.91 11.51 33.22
C TRP A 698 -2.89 11.00 34.66
N THR A 699 -1.91 10.16 34.98
CA THR A 699 -1.68 9.68 36.34
C THR A 699 -1.01 10.77 37.18
N GLU A 700 -1.22 10.73 38.49
CA GLU A 700 -0.59 11.69 39.43
C GLU A 700 0.94 11.65 39.33
N ALA A 701 1.51 10.45 39.16
CA ALA A 701 2.94 10.25 38.97
C ALA A 701 3.45 10.93 37.69
N PHE A 702 2.69 10.83 36.58
CA PHE A 702 3.05 11.52 35.34
C PHE A 702 3.00 13.03 35.51
N VAL A 703 1.89 13.58 36.03
CA VAL A 703 1.72 15.02 36.24
C VAL A 703 2.82 15.58 37.15
N SER A 704 3.13 14.88 38.24
CA SER A 704 4.17 15.30 39.18
C SER A 704 5.55 15.38 38.53
N ARG A 705 5.91 14.40 37.68
CA ARG A 705 7.18 14.44 36.93
C ARG A 705 7.20 15.56 35.89
N HIS A 706 6.11 15.74 35.16
CA HIS A 706 6.02 16.73 34.10
C HIS A 706 6.15 18.17 34.63
N LEU A 707 5.45 18.50 35.72
CA LEU A 707 5.49 19.83 36.35
C LEU A 707 6.84 20.16 37.01
N GLN A 708 7.68 19.17 37.31
CA GLN A 708 9.04 19.39 37.79
C GLN A 708 10.01 19.85 36.68
N GLY A 709 9.65 19.62 35.41
CA GLY A 709 10.49 19.85 34.23
C GLY A 709 10.52 21.28 33.67
N SER A 710 10.10 22.30 34.44
CA SER A 710 9.90 23.70 34.02
C SER A 710 8.67 24.01 33.14
N GLU A 711 7.84 23.01 32.84
CA GLU A 711 6.55 23.21 32.17
C GLU A 711 5.45 23.60 33.18
N THR A 712 4.69 24.65 32.86
CA THR A 712 3.66 25.22 33.76
C THR A 712 2.25 24.73 33.45
N ALA A 713 2.08 23.89 32.43
CA ALA A 713 0.79 23.39 31.97
C ALA A 713 0.78 21.87 31.82
N ILE A 714 -0.40 21.27 31.96
CA ILE A 714 -0.63 19.85 31.63
C ILE A 714 -0.56 19.70 30.10
N PRO A 715 0.06 18.64 29.57
CA PRO A 715 0.17 18.45 28.14
C PRO A 715 -1.21 18.28 27.48
N PRO A 716 -1.35 18.67 26.20
CA PRO A 716 -2.62 18.52 25.50
C PRO A 716 -2.99 17.04 25.37
N GLY A 717 -4.26 16.72 25.58
CA GLY A 717 -4.76 15.36 25.30
C GLY A 717 -4.93 15.09 23.81
N LEU A 718 -5.37 16.10 23.05
CA LEU A 718 -5.64 16.02 21.62
C LEU A 718 -5.35 17.36 20.95
N ILE A 719 -4.66 17.30 19.80
CA ILE A 719 -4.41 18.42 18.92
C ILE A 719 -5.21 18.21 17.63
N ILE A 720 -5.98 19.23 17.24
CA ILE A 720 -6.71 19.29 15.97
C ILE A 720 -6.04 20.34 15.09
N GLY A 721 -5.63 19.93 13.90
CA GLY A 721 -4.73 20.68 13.02
C GLY A 721 -3.31 20.11 13.08
N TYR A 722 -2.53 20.41 12.04
CA TYR A 722 -1.13 20.03 11.95
C TYR A 722 -0.32 21.26 11.54
N ARG A 723 0.82 21.48 12.20
CA ARG A 723 1.69 22.65 11.97
C ARG A 723 2.91 22.30 11.17
#